data_AF-A0A2P4ZVF0-F1
#
_entry.id   AF-A0A2P4ZVF0-F1
#
_cell.length_a   1.000
_cell.length_b   1.000
_cell.length_c   1.000
_cell.angle_alpha   90.00
_cell.angle_beta   90.00
_cell.angle_gamma   90.00
#
_symmetry.space_group_name_H-M   'P 1'
#
loop_
_entity.id
_entity.type
_entity.pdbx_description
1 polymer ?
#
loop_
_entity_poly.entity_id
_entity_poly.type
_entity_poly.pdbx_seq_one_letter_code
_entity_poly.pdbx_strand_id
1 'polypeptide(L)'
;MESLVVTLASCAGVVLLLQYNCATVPVAAGCGVAFYVLGTIVRKIGWALIYPFYFSKLRNVPGPEDNQFLVGQAIRLLKAAGPNDLFLEWVRKWPDAPFIRYLSFGNSEVLLVNSLEAAREVLQVYAYSFVKPSFQEKLVGEMMGTGLLFGVGEAHRQLRRIMVGPLSKPNVRKMLPIFQDKAKELSDILDKAIEGEDRGVVEVESLFNRTAFKVISTALLGRDITNFRSKSSQLTFEQSYKGILDPPFLGKLIMFINPFIPLRWLPVEANLAFIRANTSMRTMLAELIQERVQQMRLQQSDEKPEKKDFLTNMIEANFSEGKGVSEQVLIDTVVQCISAGHETTAGTLTWITYALIRYPEIQKRLRQEIVSAQQKQPELSAAAIDSIPYLNNVVSESLRLYSPALSAPWETGEDVVIAGVAIPKGTTVTTITAMIHYNPSIWGEDVNVFNPDRWDAVTGAVANPFAIEAFINGPRTCPGRALALLEIKTIIVELLSHFSLEAVNGADVDALIAPIGICDGEKPLCGNCQAHRFVCHYEVARPARRQKYWDRDYVQALEDQVRMLSASLDQSKDTGPLESSRRVRQLSPSEAANRLPYGPKTLKALHDFSSMKWASLLGQDGAPLLAGPGRFSIFSRTQLPTFENESQPSPAPKPIPSTETFLLEIEANLSLKQHLKAHFLENLNPFYKFVDPIWLNFSDLFPHNDTALQLLYSALFGAAAHSSPMASKEMAETFISYAESLVQKCYLEHLCLPVLQALVILAWYKHMQLDSAKGHLYHYMAIGLSNHLKIGDATQREHTANEIATIRTFWSLYFLDRVATPKLGCPSGIPWDVDYITPYIDTVPADAVDMAALTFDHQCRLYHIQQKYIDIMYTSSFDSASSAEKQAMYAKANNEMLEFRKRIDKRLYISRSKKPDRVQVVFWISYHSVLTNLQRPFLNPFDPGMVQNVPAVFRSATASAMAISRLLRALQSTDEVKYLPPFIVQHILRCALVHGLGLLAVEESGGQRVSSGNFWFCFRMLGELSMVWKELSEGTTPFALMAARNWGFKGDALPGIEEADSEKYNGDDGYSGIEDYGMGLGMSDDFFGVMGTGFGL
;
A
#
# COMPACT_ATOMS: atom_id res chain seq x y z
N MET A 1 -29.73 19.07 -24.15
CA MET A 1 -30.48 20.20 -24.77
C MET A 1 -29.85 20.69 -26.07
N GLU A 2 -28.55 20.99 -26.15
CA GLU A 2 -27.95 21.70 -27.30
C GLU A 2 -28.26 21.16 -28.71
N SER A 3 -28.12 19.84 -28.94
CA SER A 3 -28.42 19.23 -30.24
C SER A 3 -29.88 19.45 -30.66
N LEU A 4 -30.80 19.50 -29.68
CA LEU A 4 -32.22 19.74 -29.90
C LEU A 4 -32.48 21.08 -30.58
N VAL A 5 -31.70 22.13 -30.29
CA VAL A 5 -31.90 23.47 -30.87
C VAL A 5 -31.58 23.48 -32.37
N VAL A 6 -30.47 22.84 -32.78
CA VAL A 6 -30.10 22.74 -34.20
C VAL A 6 -31.07 21.83 -34.96
N THR A 7 -31.51 20.72 -34.34
CA THR A 7 -32.54 19.84 -34.90
C THR A 7 -33.89 20.55 -35.04
N LEU A 8 -34.35 21.28 -34.03
CA LEU A 8 -35.63 22.03 -34.09
C LEU A 8 -35.58 23.14 -35.13
N ALA A 9 -34.48 23.89 -35.23
CA ALA A 9 -34.30 24.90 -36.27
C ALA A 9 -34.29 24.29 -37.68
N SER A 10 -33.64 23.14 -37.86
CA SER A 10 -33.68 22.36 -39.10
C SER A 10 -35.10 21.89 -39.45
N CYS A 11 -35.80 21.27 -38.50
CA CYS A 11 -37.17 20.79 -38.71
C CYS A 11 -38.14 21.94 -39.01
N ALA A 12 -38.01 23.09 -38.35
CA ALA A 12 -38.77 24.30 -38.67
C ALA A 12 -38.47 24.78 -40.11
N GLY A 13 -37.21 24.77 -40.54
CA GLY A 13 -36.81 25.05 -41.92
C GLY A 13 -37.46 24.10 -42.94
N VAL A 14 -37.52 22.80 -42.65
CA VAL A 14 -38.20 21.80 -43.50
C VAL A 14 -39.70 22.09 -43.60
N VAL A 15 -40.37 22.36 -42.47
CA VAL A 15 -41.81 22.68 -42.44
C VAL A 15 -42.11 23.96 -43.23
N LEU A 16 -41.31 25.02 -43.07
CA LEU A 16 -41.48 26.27 -43.81
C LEU A 16 -41.26 26.09 -45.32
N LEU A 17 -40.25 25.31 -45.74
CA LEU A 17 -40.02 25.01 -47.15
C LEU A 17 -41.16 24.22 -47.79
N LEU A 18 -41.76 23.27 -47.06
CA LEU A 18 -42.93 22.51 -47.50
C LEU A 18 -44.19 23.40 -47.58
N GLN A 19 -44.34 24.36 -46.66
CA GLN A 19 -45.51 25.25 -46.61
C GLN A 19 -45.50 26.35 -47.69
N TYR A 20 -44.34 26.92 -48.01
CA TYR A 20 -44.25 28.14 -48.83
C TYR A 20 -43.78 27.96 -50.27
N ASN A 21 -43.09 26.86 -50.61
CA ASN A 21 -42.24 26.83 -51.82
C ASN A 21 -42.54 25.69 -52.82
N CYS A 22 -43.65 24.96 -52.67
CA CYS A 22 -44.01 23.79 -53.50
C CYS A 22 -42.88 22.74 -53.67
N ALA A 23 -41.93 22.69 -52.72
CA ALA A 23 -40.81 21.78 -52.77
C ALA A 23 -41.29 20.33 -52.56
N THR A 24 -40.82 19.40 -53.38
CA THR A 24 -41.08 17.98 -53.15
C THR A 24 -40.42 17.53 -51.85
N VAL A 25 -41.02 16.55 -51.16
CA VAL A 25 -40.53 16.06 -49.85
C VAL A 25 -39.03 15.72 -49.85
N PRO A 26 -38.44 15.09 -50.89
CA PRO A 26 -36.99 14.86 -50.96
C PRO A 26 -36.15 16.14 -51.00
N VAL A 27 -36.62 17.20 -51.68
CA VAL A 27 -35.91 18.50 -51.76
C VAL A 27 -35.97 19.20 -50.41
N ALA A 28 -37.14 19.28 -49.78
CA ALA A 28 -37.28 19.88 -48.45
C ALA A 28 -36.45 19.13 -47.39
N ALA A 29 -36.45 17.79 -47.42
CA ALA A 29 -35.62 16.96 -46.55
C ALA A 29 -34.11 17.19 -46.79
N GLY A 30 -33.68 17.26 -48.05
CA GLY A 30 -32.29 17.57 -48.42
C GLY A 30 -31.84 18.94 -47.92
N CYS A 31 -32.67 19.97 -48.07
CA CYS A 31 -32.43 21.30 -47.49
C CYS A 31 -32.37 21.26 -45.96
N GLY A 32 -33.23 20.48 -45.29
CA GLY A 32 -33.17 20.26 -43.84
C GLY A 32 -31.86 19.64 -43.37
N VAL A 33 -31.39 18.59 -44.06
CA VAL A 33 -30.07 17.98 -43.79
C VAL A 33 -28.95 19.01 -44.00
N ALA A 34 -29.00 19.82 -45.06
CA ALA A 34 -28.04 20.89 -45.31
C ALA A 34 -28.04 21.96 -44.21
N PHE A 35 -29.21 22.42 -43.74
CA PHE A 35 -29.33 23.37 -42.63
C PHE A 35 -28.84 22.78 -41.30
N TYR A 36 -29.15 21.51 -41.02
CA TYR A 36 -28.65 20.82 -39.82
C TYR A 36 -27.13 20.69 -39.83
N VAL A 37 -26.54 20.29 -40.96
CA VAL A 37 -25.08 20.20 -41.14
C VAL A 37 -24.42 21.56 -41.02
N LEU A 38 -24.92 22.59 -41.74
CA LEU A 38 -24.37 23.94 -41.71
C LEU A 38 -24.49 24.57 -40.31
N GLY A 39 -25.65 24.45 -39.66
CA GLY A 39 -25.86 24.93 -38.29
C GLY A 39 -24.96 24.21 -37.27
N THR A 40 -24.73 22.90 -37.46
CA THR A 40 -23.78 22.13 -36.63
C THR A 40 -22.34 22.57 -36.86
N ILE A 41 -21.94 22.87 -38.10
CA ILE A 41 -20.60 23.39 -38.44
C ILE A 41 -20.40 24.78 -37.82
N VAL A 42 -21.33 25.72 -38.05
CA VAL A 42 -21.28 27.07 -37.47
C VAL A 42 -21.24 27.03 -35.95
N ARG A 43 -22.04 26.18 -35.31
CA ARG A 43 -22.00 25.99 -33.84
C ARG A 43 -20.65 25.42 -33.36
N LYS A 44 -20.09 24.43 -34.03
CA LYS A 44 -18.77 23.87 -33.68
C LYS A 44 -17.64 24.89 -33.84
N ILE A 45 -17.66 25.67 -34.92
CA ILE A 45 -16.68 26.74 -35.17
C ILE A 45 -16.84 27.85 -34.12
N GLY A 46 -18.07 28.29 -33.83
CA GLY A 46 -18.34 29.29 -32.78
C GLY A 46 -17.91 28.82 -31.40
N TRP A 47 -18.11 27.54 -31.07
CA TRP A 47 -17.60 26.95 -29.83
C TRP A 47 -16.07 26.99 -29.78
N ALA A 48 -15.39 26.49 -30.83
CA ALA A 48 -13.93 26.49 -30.92
C ALA A 48 -13.30 27.90 -30.86
N LEU A 49 -13.96 28.91 -31.43
CA LEU A 49 -13.44 30.28 -31.50
C LEU A 49 -13.79 31.15 -30.28
N ILE A 50 -14.81 30.80 -29.49
CA ILE A 50 -15.31 31.67 -28.41
C ILE A 50 -15.23 30.99 -27.03
N TYR A 51 -15.60 29.71 -26.92
CA TYR A 51 -15.67 29.03 -25.61
C TYR A 51 -14.34 28.99 -24.86
N PRO A 52 -13.22 28.47 -25.42
CA PRO A 52 -11.97 28.29 -24.67
C PRO A 52 -11.29 29.62 -24.30
N PHE A 53 -11.62 30.73 -24.97
CA PHE A 53 -11.02 32.04 -24.69
C PHE A 53 -11.84 32.87 -23.69
N TYR A 54 -13.16 32.87 -23.80
CA TYR A 54 -14.03 33.77 -23.03
C TYR A 54 -14.85 33.08 -21.94
N PHE A 55 -15.28 31.83 -22.14
CA PHE A 55 -16.29 31.18 -21.29
C PHE A 55 -15.79 29.99 -20.48
N SER A 56 -14.72 29.30 -20.92
CA SER A 56 -14.19 28.15 -20.21
C SER A 56 -13.76 28.49 -18.78
N LYS A 57 -14.06 27.60 -17.83
CA LYS A 57 -13.56 27.66 -16.44
C LYS A 57 -12.05 27.47 -16.39
N LEU A 58 -11.48 26.75 -17.36
CA LEU A 58 -10.05 26.41 -17.40
C LEU A 58 -9.16 27.53 -17.95
N ARG A 59 -9.74 28.62 -18.48
CA ARG A 59 -8.99 29.69 -19.16
C ARG A 59 -7.90 30.38 -18.31
N ASN A 60 -8.00 30.28 -16.99
CA ASN A 60 -7.03 30.83 -16.03
C ASN A 60 -5.91 29.85 -15.64
N VAL A 61 -5.95 28.59 -16.10
CA VAL A 61 -4.86 27.62 -15.86
C VAL A 61 -3.64 28.02 -16.69
N PRO A 62 -2.42 28.07 -16.12
CA PRO A 62 -1.20 28.48 -16.83
C PRO A 62 -0.94 27.66 -18.10
N GLY A 63 -0.39 28.29 -19.14
CA GLY A 63 -0.21 27.63 -20.43
C GLY A 63 0.37 28.53 -21.53
N PRO A 64 0.80 27.94 -22.66
CA PRO A 64 1.31 28.68 -23.81
C PRO A 64 0.20 29.48 -24.49
N GLU A 65 0.45 30.79 -24.69
CA GLU A 65 -0.51 31.75 -25.24
C GLU A 65 -0.45 31.86 -26.77
N ASP A 66 0.68 31.47 -27.38
CA ASP A 66 1.04 31.53 -28.81
C ASP A 66 0.34 30.48 -29.69
N ASN A 67 -0.96 30.31 -29.44
CA ASN A 67 -1.81 29.29 -30.03
C ASN A 67 -2.10 29.57 -31.52
N GLN A 68 -1.86 28.58 -32.38
CA GLN A 68 -2.17 28.68 -33.80
C GLN A 68 -3.67 28.53 -34.06
N PHE A 69 -4.19 29.24 -35.06
CA PHE A 69 -5.62 29.31 -35.35
C PHE A 69 -6.27 27.93 -35.55
N LEU A 70 -7.29 27.63 -34.73
CA LEU A 70 -8.07 26.37 -34.70
C LEU A 70 -7.28 25.08 -34.39
N VAL A 71 -5.97 25.14 -34.14
CA VAL A 71 -5.13 23.95 -33.85
C VAL A 71 -4.25 24.11 -32.60
N GLY A 72 -4.20 25.31 -32.01
CA GLY A 72 -3.43 25.63 -30.82
C GLY A 72 -1.95 25.26 -30.95
N GLN A 73 -1.49 24.36 -30.08
CA GLN A 73 -0.12 23.88 -30.04
C GLN A 73 0.09 22.59 -30.86
N ALA A 74 -0.96 21.99 -31.45
CA ALA A 74 -0.86 20.67 -32.07
C ALA A 74 0.16 20.60 -33.23
N ILE A 75 0.25 21.65 -34.05
CA ILE A 75 1.26 21.72 -35.13
C ILE A 75 2.66 22.02 -34.58
N ARG A 76 2.80 22.69 -33.42
CA ARG A 76 4.11 22.84 -32.75
C ARG A 76 4.58 21.50 -32.17
N LEU A 77 3.70 20.75 -31.52
CA LEU A 77 3.97 19.39 -31.03
C LEU A 77 4.37 18.43 -32.17
N LEU A 78 3.76 18.55 -33.35
CA LEU A 78 4.13 17.78 -34.56
C LEU A 78 5.39 18.31 -35.28
N LYS A 79 6.01 19.39 -34.80
CA LYS A 79 7.22 20.03 -35.38
C LYS A 79 8.37 20.21 -34.38
N ALA A 80 8.23 19.73 -33.15
CA ALA A 80 9.31 19.69 -32.17
C ALA A 80 10.43 18.74 -32.66
N ALA A 81 11.67 18.94 -32.20
CA ALA A 81 12.79 18.11 -32.64
C ALA A 81 12.75 16.74 -31.93
N GLY A 82 12.51 16.76 -30.61
CA GLY A 82 12.14 15.61 -29.80
C GLY A 82 10.67 15.65 -29.35
N PRO A 83 10.08 14.49 -28.98
CA PRO A 83 8.67 14.39 -28.60
C PRO A 83 8.33 15.04 -27.26
N ASN A 84 9.34 15.41 -26.47
CA ASN A 84 9.18 16.01 -25.15
C ASN A 84 9.48 17.53 -25.11
N ASP A 85 10.12 18.11 -26.13
CA ASP A 85 10.77 19.43 -26.03
C ASP A 85 9.86 20.55 -25.54
N LEU A 86 8.63 20.63 -26.06
CA LEU A 86 7.65 21.64 -25.67
C LEU A 86 7.07 21.38 -24.29
N PHE A 87 6.93 20.11 -23.89
CA PHE A 87 6.56 19.75 -22.52
C PHE A 87 7.68 20.15 -21.54
N LEU A 88 8.96 19.97 -21.93
CA LEU A 88 10.13 20.43 -21.18
C LEU A 88 10.24 21.96 -21.11
N GLU A 89 9.89 22.67 -22.18
CA GLU A 89 9.76 24.14 -22.19
C GLU A 89 8.69 24.59 -21.18
N TRP A 90 7.53 23.94 -21.17
CA TRP A 90 6.39 24.36 -20.35
C TRP A 90 6.56 24.01 -18.87
N VAL A 91 7.04 22.81 -18.50
CA VAL A 91 7.34 22.48 -17.09
C VAL A 91 8.42 23.39 -16.50
N ARG A 92 9.45 23.75 -17.27
CA ARG A 92 10.48 24.70 -16.81
C ARG A 92 9.94 26.13 -16.64
N LYS A 93 8.87 26.50 -17.36
CA LYS A 93 8.24 27.82 -17.28
C LYS A 93 7.17 27.93 -16.20
N TRP A 94 6.50 26.83 -15.85
CA TRP A 94 5.46 26.77 -14.83
C TRP A 94 5.60 25.53 -13.90
N PRO A 95 6.75 25.35 -13.22
CA PRO A 95 7.05 24.11 -12.50
C PRO A 95 6.11 23.86 -11.31
N ASP A 96 5.64 24.91 -10.65
CA ASP A 96 4.78 24.81 -9.46
C ASP A 96 3.29 24.72 -9.78
N ALA A 97 2.90 24.81 -11.06
CA ALA A 97 1.49 24.71 -11.44
C ALA A 97 0.99 23.26 -11.30
N PRO A 98 -0.22 23.00 -10.76
CA PRO A 98 -0.74 21.63 -10.68
C PRO A 98 -1.06 21.04 -12.06
N PHE A 99 -1.49 21.91 -12.98
CA PHE A 99 -1.74 21.61 -14.38
C PHE A 99 -1.17 22.69 -15.29
N ILE A 100 -0.72 22.29 -16.48
CA ILE A 100 -0.46 23.22 -17.59
C ILE A 100 -1.49 22.97 -18.69
N ARG A 101 -2.22 24.01 -19.09
CA ARG A 101 -3.27 23.96 -20.09
C ARG A 101 -2.73 24.32 -21.47
N TYR A 102 -3.06 23.54 -22.50
CA TYR A 102 -2.84 23.94 -23.88
C TYR A 102 -4.07 23.68 -24.76
N LEU A 103 -4.14 24.36 -25.90
CA LEU A 103 -5.17 24.15 -26.90
C LEU A 103 -4.67 23.17 -27.98
N SER A 104 -5.50 22.23 -28.39
CA SER A 104 -5.24 21.25 -29.44
C SER A 104 -6.18 21.46 -30.64
N PHE A 105 -6.30 20.47 -31.52
CA PHE A 105 -7.19 20.52 -32.69
C PHE A 105 -8.63 20.94 -32.32
N GLY A 106 -9.19 21.87 -33.10
CA GLY A 106 -10.49 22.49 -32.81
C GLY A 106 -10.50 23.42 -31.59
N ASN A 107 -9.33 23.91 -31.17
CA ASN A 107 -9.10 24.60 -29.89
C ASN A 107 -9.64 23.80 -28.68
N SER A 108 -9.56 22.47 -28.74
CA SER A 108 -9.92 21.60 -27.63
C SER A 108 -8.94 21.76 -26.47
N GLU A 109 -9.46 21.80 -25.24
CA GLU A 109 -8.67 22.07 -24.05
C GLU A 109 -8.05 20.76 -23.51
N VAL A 110 -6.73 20.78 -23.31
CA VAL A 110 -5.97 19.66 -22.72
C VAL A 110 -5.24 20.17 -21.48
N LEU A 111 -5.34 19.42 -20.38
CA LEU A 111 -4.62 19.68 -19.14
C LEU A 111 -3.49 18.66 -18.98
N LEU A 112 -2.25 19.13 -18.91
CA LEU A 112 -1.07 18.33 -18.59
C LEU A 112 -0.92 18.23 -17.07
N VAL A 113 -0.85 17.02 -16.54
CA VAL A 113 -0.51 16.78 -15.12
C VAL A 113 0.93 17.22 -14.88
N ASN A 114 1.15 18.09 -13.89
CA ASN A 114 2.45 18.74 -13.66
C ASN A 114 2.92 18.72 -12.20
N SER A 115 2.03 18.44 -11.23
CA SER A 115 2.39 18.25 -9.81
C SER A 115 2.09 16.83 -9.30
N LEU A 116 2.80 16.45 -8.23
CA LEU A 116 2.62 15.16 -7.52
C LEU A 116 1.20 14.99 -6.93
N GLU A 117 0.54 16.09 -6.55
CA GLU A 117 -0.84 16.08 -6.04
C GLU A 117 -1.83 15.78 -7.16
N ALA A 118 -1.71 16.48 -8.29
CA ALA A 118 -2.53 16.23 -9.48
C ALA A 118 -2.30 14.80 -10.01
N ALA A 119 -1.06 14.31 -10.02
CA ALA A 119 -0.72 12.93 -10.38
C ALA A 119 -1.42 11.91 -9.45
N ARG A 120 -1.32 12.10 -8.12
CA ARG A 120 -2.01 11.27 -7.13
C ARG A 120 -3.52 11.24 -7.35
N GLU A 121 -4.12 12.39 -7.63
CA GLU A 121 -5.57 12.49 -7.73
C GLU A 121 -6.13 11.96 -9.06
N VAL A 122 -5.46 12.23 -10.19
CA VAL A 122 -5.83 11.63 -11.48
C VAL A 122 -5.64 10.12 -11.48
N LEU A 123 -4.49 9.63 -10.99
CA LEU A 123 -4.09 8.24 -11.15
C LEU A 123 -4.53 7.29 -10.04
N GLN A 124 -4.80 7.80 -8.82
CA GLN A 124 -5.20 6.97 -7.67
C GLN A 124 -6.58 7.35 -7.11
N VAL A 125 -6.80 8.61 -6.70
CA VAL A 125 -8.01 9.00 -5.95
C VAL A 125 -9.26 8.94 -6.83
N TYR A 126 -9.23 9.59 -7.99
CA TYR A 126 -10.36 9.69 -8.92
C TYR A 126 -10.19 8.79 -10.16
N ALA A 127 -9.32 7.77 -10.08
CA ALA A 127 -8.88 6.92 -11.19
C ALA A 127 -9.98 6.12 -11.94
N TYR A 128 -11.21 6.12 -11.42
CA TYR A 128 -12.40 5.54 -12.03
C TYR A 128 -13.43 6.57 -12.51
N SER A 129 -13.31 7.84 -12.12
CA SER A 129 -13.99 8.99 -12.72
C SER A 129 -13.42 9.35 -14.10
N PHE A 130 -12.20 8.88 -14.40
CA PHE A 130 -11.55 9.00 -15.71
C PHE A 130 -11.85 7.81 -16.62
N VAL A 131 -12.22 8.12 -17.87
CA VAL A 131 -12.36 7.16 -18.98
C VAL A 131 -11.19 7.33 -19.97
N LYS A 132 -11.11 6.47 -20.99
CA LYS A 132 -10.17 6.68 -22.11
C LYS A 132 -10.79 7.62 -23.16
N PRO A 133 -10.05 8.59 -23.70
CA PRO A 133 -10.59 9.45 -24.75
C PRO A 133 -10.98 8.63 -25.99
N SER A 134 -12.20 8.84 -26.50
CA SER A 134 -12.75 8.04 -27.60
C SER A 134 -11.94 8.13 -28.92
N PHE A 135 -11.11 9.16 -29.06
CA PHE A 135 -10.10 9.26 -30.12
C PHE A 135 -8.99 8.22 -29.97
N GLN A 136 -8.44 8.05 -28.75
CA GLN A 136 -7.32 7.14 -28.49
C GLN A 136 -7.75 5.67 -28.63
N GLU A 137 -8.95 5.34 -28.15
CA GLU A 137 -9.54 3.99 -28.31
C GLU A 137 -9.66 3.62 -29.79
N LYS A 138 -10.12 4.52 -30.65
CA LYS A 138 -10.18 4.27 -32.11
C LYS A 138 -8.81 4.21 -32.78
N LEU A 139 -7.86 5.04 -32.34
CA LEU A 139 -6.53 5.12 -32.95
C LEU A 139 -5.70 3.85 -32.67
N VAL A 140 -5.73 3.37 -31.42
CA VAL A 140 -4.84 2.29 -30.94
C VAL A 140 -5.59 0.97 -30.77
N GLY A 141 -6.89 1.00 -30.45
CA GLY A 141 -7.72 -0.19 -30.27
C GLY A 141 -8.01 -0.95 -31.57
N GLU A 142 -7.89 -0.34 -32.75
CA GLU A 142 -7.92 -1.11 -34.01
C GLU A 142 -6.75 -2.11 -34.10
N MET A 143 -5.59 -1.76 -33.55
CA MET A 143 -4.44 -2.67 -33.42
C MET A 143 -4.58 -3.56 -32.18
N MET A 144 -4.63 -2.94 -30.99
CA MET A 144 -4.50 -3.61 -29.70
C MET A 144 -5.80 -4.25 -29.17
N GLY A 145 -6.94 -4.02 -29.82
CA GLY A 145 -8.25 -4.37 -29.26
C GLY A 145 -8.58 -3.55 -28.00
N THR A 146 -9.66 -3.90 -27.30
CA THR A 146 -10.05 -3.19 -26.07
C THR A 146 -9.16 -3.63 -24.90
N GLY A 147 -9.13 -4.95 -24.61
CA GLY A 147 -8.28 -5.57 -23.59
C GLY A 147 -8.27 -4.84 -22.22
N LEU A 148 -7.13 -4.87 -21.51
CA LEU A 148 -6.98 -4.14 -20.26
C LEU A 148 -6.81 -2.63 -20.50
N LEU A 149 -6.11 -2.25 -21.58
CA LEU A 149 -5.66 -0.87 -21.84
C LEU A 149 -6.84 0.11 -21.99
N PHE A 150 -7.91 -0.30 -22.65
CA PHE A 150 -9.13 0.50 -22.85
C PHE A 150 -10.29 0.09 -21.93
N GLY A 151 -10.13 -0.97 -21.12
CA GLY A 151 -11.11 -1.33 -20.10
C GLY A 151 -11.39 -0.19 -19.12
N VAL A 152 -12.66 -0.02 -18.73
CA VAL A 152 -13.14 0.98 -17.76
C VAL A 152 -13.99 0.29 -16.70
N GLY A 153 -14.06 0.87 -15.49
CA GLY A 153 -14.90 0.36 -14.41
C GLY A 153 -14.60 -1.10 -14.06
N GLU A 154 -15.65 -1.92 -13.96
CA GLU A 154 -15.52 -3.33 -13.59
C GLU A 154 -14.86 -4.20 -14.67
N ALA A 155 -14.99 -3.86 -15.96
CA ALA A 155 -14.30 -4.59 -17.03
C ALA A 155 -12.77 -4.52 -16.87
N HIS A 156 -12.24 -3.36 -16.49
CA HIS A 156 -10.84 -3.22 -16.10
C HIS A 156 -10.51 -4.07 -14.87
N ARG A 157 -11.35 -4.04 -13.81
CA ARG A 157 -11.08 -4.80 -12.57
C ARG A 157 -11.07 -6.31 -12.83
N GLN A 158 -11.98 -6.83 -13.65
CA GLN A 158 -12.02 -8.25 -14.03
C GLN A 158 -10.76 -8.67 -14.78
N LEU A 159 -10.39 -7.95 -15.86
CA LEU A 159 -9.16 -8.24 -16.61
C LEU A 159 -7.90 -8.08 -15.75
N ARG A 160 -7.93 -7.15 -14.78
CA ARG A 160 -6.84 -6.98 -13.81
C ARG A 160 -6.72 -8.16 -12.86
N ARG A 161 -7.83 -8.74 -12.37
CA ARG A 161 -7.81 -9.98 -11.57
C ARG A 161 -7.20 -11.14 -12.36
N ILE A 162 -7.60 -11.30 -13.62
CA ILE A 162 -7.10 -12.35 -14.52
C ILE A 162 -5.57 -12.25 -14.75
N MET A 163 -5.02 -11.05 -14.94
CA MET A 163 -3.59 -10.89 -15.27
C MET A 163 -2.62 -10.72 -14.09
N VAL A 164 -3.07 -10.18 -12.94
CA VAL A 164 -2.14 -9.88 -11.81
C VAL A 164 -1.61 -11.15 -11.12
N GLY A 165 -2.40 -12.21 -11.05
CA GLY A 165 -1.95 -13.50 -10.50
C GLY A 165 -0.77 -14.09 -11.29
N PRO A 166 -0.91 -14.29 -12.62
CA PRO A 166 0.18 -14.76 -13.48
C PRO A 166 1.40 -13.82 -13.51
N LEU A 167 1.23 -12.50 -13.52
CA LEU A 167 2.33 -11.52 -13.53
C LEU A 167 2.89 -11.18 -12.12
N SER A 168 2.49 -11.91 -11.08
CA SER A 168 3.00 -11.70 -9.73
C SER A 168 4.50 -12.02 -9.61
N LYS A 169 5.22 -11.33 -8.71
CA LYS A 169 6.67 -11.51 -8.48
C LYS A 169 7.10 -13.00 -8.36
N PRO A 170 6.38 -13.89 -7.65
CA PRO A 170 6.76 -15.31 -7.56
C PRO A 170 6.64 -16.09 -8.88
N ASN A 171 5.77 -15.67 -9.79
CA ASN A 171 5.62 -16.28 -11.12
C ASN A 171 6.63 -15.70 -12.12
N VAL A 172 6.82 -14.38 -12.10
CA VAL A 172 7.88 -13.71 -12.87
C VAL A 172 9.27 -14.30 -12.54
N ARG A 173 9.56 -14.59 -11.27
CA ARG A 173 10.83 -15.23 -10.88
C ARG A 173 11.04 -16.64 -11.46
N LYS A 174 9.98 -17.34 -11.87
CA LYS A 174 10.07 -18.64 -12.59
C LYS A 174 10.40 -18.46 -14.08
N MET A 175 10.23 -17.26 -14.63
CA MET A 175 10.56 -16.90 -16.01
C MET A 175 12.03 -16.50 -16.17
N LEU A 176 12.78 -16.30 -15.08
CA LEU A 176 14.22 -15.97 -15.11
C LEU A 176 15.04 -16.85 -16.09
N PRO A 177 14.87 -18.19 -16.16
CA PRO A 177 15.62 -19.00 -17.11
C PRO A 177 15.36 -18.63 -18.58
N ILE A 178 14.17 -18.11 -18.91
CA ILE A 178 13.84 -17.61 -20.26
C ILE A 178 14.61 -16.30 -20.51
N PHE A 179 14.71 -15.42 -19.51
CA PHE A 179 15.46 -14.17 -19.62
C PHE A 179 16.97 -14.45 -19.77
N GLN A 180 17.50 -15.40 -19.01
CA GLN A 180 18.90 -15.83 -19.09
C GLN A 180 19.20 -16.53 -20.43
N ASP A 181 18.29 -17.38 -20.92
CA ASP A 181 18.40 -18.05 -22.23
C ASP A 181 18.42 -17.03 -23.38
N LYS A 182 17.53 -16.03 -23.40
CA LYS A 182 17.51 -14.99 -24.44
C LYS A 182 18.57 -13.90 -24.27
N ALA A 183 19.08 -13.69 -23.05
CA ALA A 183 20.28 -12.88 -22.84
C ALA A 183 21.54 -13.59 -23.36
N LYS A 184 21.66 -14.91 -23.14
CA LYS A 184 22.75 -15.71 -23.72
C LYS A 184 22.66 -15.76 -25.26
N GLU A 185 21.46 -15.90 -25.85
CA GLU A 185 21.28 -15.73 -27.32
C GLU A 185 21.73 -14.35 -27.83
N LEU A 186 21.61 -13.30 -27.01
CA LEU A 186 22.08 -11.95 -27.33
C LEU A 186 23.61 -11.87 -27.26
N SER A 187 24.25 -12.40 -26.20
CA SER A 187 25.71 -12.55 -26.11
C SER A 187 26.27 -13.28 -27.33
N ASP A 188 25.64 -14.38 -27.70
CA ASP A 188 25.93 -15.19 -28.88
C ASP A 188 25.91 -14.39 -30.20
N ILE A 189 25.11 -13.32 -30.30
CA ILE A 189 25.07 -12.44 -31.47
C ILE A 189 26.19 -11.39 -31.42
N LEU A 190 26.51 -10.88 -30.23
CA LEU A 190 27.58 -9.90 -30.03
C LEU A 190 28.97 -10.53 -30.24
N ASP A 191 29.23 -11.72 -29.70
CA ASP A 191 30.47 -12.48 -29.95
C ASP A 191 30.69 -12.74 -31.45
N LYS A 192 29.59 -13.03 -32.19
CA LYS A 192 29.65 -13.19 -33.66
C LYS A 192 29.91 -11.87 -34.38
N ALA A 193 29.41 -10.74 -33.89
CA ALA A 193 29.66 -9.41 -34.45
C ALA A 193 31.06 -8.83 -34.12
N ILE A 194 31.81 -9.50 -33.26
CA ILE A 194 33.21 -9.22 -32.93
C ILE A 194 34.18 -10.05 -33.81
N GLU A 195 33.69 -11.11 -34.47
CA GLU A 195 34.40 -11.98 -35.43
C GLU A 195 35.75 -12.60 -34.96
N GLY A 196 36.12 -12.43 -33.70
CA GLY A 196 37.40 -12.86 -33.13
C GLY A 196 38.47 -11.75 -33.03
N GLU A 197 38.11 -10.50 -33.34
CA GLU A 197 38.90 -9.31 -32.99
C GLU A 197 38.62 -8.85 -31.54
N ASP A 198 39.21 -7.74 -31.10
CA ASP A 198 38.93 -7.15 -29.77
C ASP A 198 37.62 -6.31 -29.74
N ARG A 199 37.00 -6.05 -30.90
CA ARG A 199 35.90 -5.07 -31.07
C ARG A 199 34.93 -5.49 -32.17
N GLY A 200 33.68 -5.06 -32.05
CA GLY A 200 32.61 -5.29 -33.02
C GLY A 200 31.61 -4.13 -33.05
N VAL A 201 30.78 -4.05 -34.09
CA VAL A 201 29.79 -2.97 -34.26
C VAL A 201 28.40 -3.56 -34.50
N VAL A 202 27.43 -3.13 -33.70
CA VAL A 202 26.02 -3.55 -33.81
C VAL A 202 25.06 -2.37 -33.70
N GLU A 203 23.89 -2.51 -34.31
CA GLU A 203 22.73 -1.67 -34.06
C GLU A 203 21.94 -2.29 -32.89
N VAL A 204 21.66 -1.52 -31.84
CA VAL A 204 21.15 -2.02 -30.56
C VAL A 204 19.61 -1.97 -30.45
N GLU A 205 18.93 -1.03 -31.11
CA GLU A 205 17.47 -0.86 -31.00
C GLU A 205 16.73 -2.06 -31.60
N SER A 206 17.07 -2.44 -32.84
CA SER A 206 16.52 -3.62 -33.52
C SER A 206 16.88 -4.91 -32.80
N LEU A 207 18.11 -4.98 -32.26
CA LEU A 207 18.59 -6.13 -31.52
C LEU A 207 17.83 -6.33 -30.20
N PHE A 208 17.64 -5.26 -29.41
CA PHE A 208 16.83 -5.32 -28.19
C PHE A 208 15.35 -5.58 -28.46
N ASN A 209 14.76 -4.99 -29.52
CA ASN A 209 13.37 -5.26 -29.88
C ASN A 209 13.16 -6.75 -30.22
N ARG A 210 14.07 -7.36 -30.98
CA ARG A 210 14.01 -8.80 -31.32
C ARG A 210 14.24 -9.68 -30.09
N THR A 211 15.15 -9.32 -29.19
CA THR A 211 15.40 -10.07 -27.94
C THR A 211 14.21 -10.01 -26.99
N ALA A 212 13.67 -8.82 -26.71
CA ALA A 212 12.50 -8.66 -25.86
C ALA A 212 11.23 -9.31 -26.48
N PHE A 213 11.09 -9.28 -27.81
CA PHE A 213 10.01 -10.00 -28.50
C PHE A 213 10.10 -11.53 -28.29
N LYS A 214 11.31 -12.10 -28.39
CA LYS A 214 11.56 -13.52 -28.06
C LYS A 214 11.26 -13.83 -26.59
N VAL A 215 11.62 -12.94 -25.68
CA VAL A 215 11.31 -13.11 -24.24
C VAL A 215 9.80 -13.13 -24.00
N ILE A 216 9.07 -12.09 -24.42
CA ILE A 216 7.63 -12.00 -24.14
C ILE A 216 6.84 -13.12 -24.83
N SER A 217 7.19 -13.50 -26.07
CA SER A 217 6.53 -14.62 -26.76
C SER A 217 6.76 -15.96 -26.06
N THR A 218 8.01 -16.26 -25.69
CA THR A 218 8.36 -17.49 -24.96
C THR A 218 7.72 -17.54 -23.57
N ALA A 219 7.72 -16.43 -22.82
CA ALA A 219 7.12 -16.35 -21.48
C ALA A 219 5.59 -16.36 -21.49
N LEU A 220 4.96 -15.79 -22.53
CA LEU A 220 3.51 -15.74 -22.70
C LEU A 220 2.94 -17.06 -23.23
N LEU A 221 3.52 -17.61 -24.30
CA LEU A 221 2.92 -18.66 -25.12
C LEU A 221 3.67 -20.01 -25.06
N GLY A 222 4.81 -20.06 -24.37
CA GLY A 222 5.67 -21.24 -24.27
C GLY A 222 6.49 -21.53 -25.54
N ARG A 223 6.39 -20.70 -26.59
CA ARG A 223 7.17 -20.82 -27.84
C ARG A 223 7.49 -19.46 -28.45
N ASP A 224 8.66 -19.34 -29.10
CA ASP A 224 8.96 -18.23 -30.01
C ASP A 224 7.95 -18.26 -31.17
N ILE A 225 7.31 -17.12 -31.45
CA ILE A 225 6.31 -16.98 -32.51
C ILE A 225 6.78 -16.13 -33.70
N THR A 226 8.04 -15.64 -33.71
CA THR A 226 8.55 -14.70 -34.73
C THR A 226 8.26 -15.19 -36.15
N ASN A 227 8.57 -16.47 -36.39
CA ASN A 227 8.33 -17.19 -37.65
C ASN A 227 7.04 -18.04 -37.65
N PHE A 228 6.18 -17.94 -36.64
CA PHE A 228 4.89 -18.63 -36.63
C PHE A 228 3.99 -18.09 -37.74
N ARG A 229 3.16 -18.98 -38.30
CA ARG A 229 2.28 -18.69 -39.44
C ARG A 229 1.03 -19.55 -39.34
N SER A 230 -0.14 -18.92 -39.42
CA SER A 230 -1.44 -19.61 -39.47
C SER A 230 -1.60 -20.40 -40.77
N LYS A 231 -2.34 -21.51 -40.70
CA LYS A 231 -2.72 -22.34 -41.86
C LYS A 231 -3.53 -21.57 -42.91
N SER A 232 -4.22 -20.49 -42.53
CA SER A 232 -5.03 -19.66 -43.42
C SER A 232 -4.31 -18.42 -43.97
N SER A 233 -3.12 -18.08 -43.48
CA SER A 233 -2.37 -16.87 -43.88
C SER A 233 -1.13 -17.19 -44.73
N GLN A 234 -0.61 -16.19 -45.41
CA GLN A 234 0.72 -16.22 -46.05
C GLN A 234 1.81 -15.49 -45.25
N LEU A 235 1.42 -14.61 -44.33
CA LEU A 235 2.35 -13.81 -43.52
C LEU A 235 2.80 -14.56 -42.26
N THR A 236 4.04 -14.36 -41.83
CA THR A 236 4.49 -14.72 -40.47
C THR A 236 3.91 -13.74 -39.44
N PHE A 237 4.07 -14.05 -38.15
CA PHE A 237 3.73 -13.11 -37.08
C PHE A 237 4.55 -11.82 -37.18
N GLU A 238 5.88 -11.90 -37.35
CA GLU A 238 6.75 -10.72 -37.50
C GLU A 238 6.32 -9.84 -38.69
N GLN A 239 6.03 -10.44 -39.85
CA GLN A 239 5.54 -9.72 -41.03
C GLN A 239 4.18 -9.06 -40.78
N SER A 240 3.28 -9.76 -40.07
CA SER A 240 1.97 -9.23 -39.69
C SER A 240 2.13 -8.06 -38.70
N TYR A 241 3.01 -8.18 -37.72
CA TYR A 241 3.27 -7.17 -36.69
C TYR A 241 3.89 -5.90 -37.30
N LYS A 242 4.94 -6.04 -38.12
CA LYS A 242 5.59 -4.92 -38.82
C LYS A 242 4.63 -4.22 -39.79
N GLY A 243 3.77 -4.96 -40.49
CA GLY A 243 2.75 -4.41 -41.40
C GLY A 243 1.64 -3.60 -40.70
N ILE A 244 1.54 -3.68 -39.38
CA ILE A 244 0.61 -2.90 -38.55
C ILE A 244 1.31 -1.65 -37.97
N LEU A 245 2.55 -1.79 -37.48
CA LEU A 245 3.30 -0.71 -36.82
C LEU A 245 4.02 0.27 -37.77
N ASP A 246 4.58 -0.24 -38.87
CA ASP A 246 5.25 0.58 -39.89
C ASP A 246 4.48 0.57 -41.22
N PRO A 247 3.22 1.06 -41.26
CA PRO A 247 2.50 1.19 -42.52
C PRO A 247 3.13 2.30 -43.37
N PRO A 248 2.96 2.25 -44.71
CA PRO A 248 3.44 3.32 -45.59
C PRO A 248 2.79 4.67 -45.23
N PHE A 249 3.36 5.79 -45.68
CA PHE A 249 2.89 7.15 -45.35
C PHE A 249 1.37 7.34 -45.47
N LEU A 250 0.75 6.83 -46.54
CA LEU A 250 -0.70 6.89 -46.73
C LEU A 250 -1.48 6.09 -45.68
N GLY A 251 -0.94 4.96 -45.22
CA GLY A 251 -1.49 4.18 -44.10
C GLY A 251 -1.35 4.89 -42.76
N LYS A 252 -0.20 5.56 -42.50
CA LYS A 252 -0.02 6.43 -41.32
C LYS A 252 -1.02 7.59 -41.34
N LEU A 253 -1.19 8.25 -42.48
CA LEU A 253 -2.18 9.33 -42.67
C LEU A 253 -3.62 8.85 -42.45
N ILE A 254 -4.00 7.69 -43.01
CA ILE A 254 -5.33 7.09 -42.78
C ILE A 254 -5.52 6.76 -41.29
N MET A 255 -4.52 6.15 -40.63
CA MET A 255 -4.58 5.81 -39.21
C MET A 255 -4.85 7.04 -38.32
N PHE A 256 -4.19 8.18 -38.58
CA PHE A 256 -4.43 9.42 -37.83
C PHE A 256 -5.80 10.06 -38.10
N ILE A 257 -6.36 9.95 -39.32
CA ILE A 257 -7.66 10.56 -39.68
C ILE A 257 -8.85 9.67 -39.28
N ASN A 258 -8.69 8.35 -39.35
CA ASN A 258 -9.75 7.34 -39.16
C ASN A 258 -10.59 7.51 -37.87
N PRO A 259 -10.04 7.90 -36.70
CA PRO A 259 -10.81 8.20 -35.50
C PRO A 259 -11.84 9.34 -35.62
N PHE A 260 -11.57 10.32 -36.49
CA PHE A 260 -12.41 11.51 -36.74
C PHE A 260 -13.38 11.31 -37.90
N ILE A 261 -12.90 10.71 -38.98
CA ILE A 261 -13.68 10.37 -40.19
C ILE A 261 -13.35 8.90 -40.49
N PRO A 262 -14.29 7.95 -40.44
CA PRO A 262 -13.98 6.55 -40.73
C PRO A 262 -13.49 6.43 -42.17
N LEU A 263 -12.23 6.03 -42.34
CA LEU A 263 -11.57 5.86 -43.64
C LEU A 263 -11.24 4.38 -43.93
N ARG A 264 -11.41 3.47 -42.96
CA ARG A 264 -11.12 2.03 -43.10
C ARG A 264 -11.94 1.29 -44.15
N TRP A 265 -13.07 1.85 -44.58
CA TRP A 265 -13.89 1.31 -45.68
C TRP A 265 -13.31 1.61 -47.08
N LEU A 266 -12.34 2.53 -47.19
CA LEU A 266 -11.72 2.85 -48.48
C LEU A 266 -10.84 1.69 -48.96
N PRO A 267 -11.05 1.12 -50.16
CA PRO A 267 -10.31 -0.02 -50.70
C PRO A 267 -8.94 0.38 -51.26
N VAL A 268 -8.15 1.06 -50.43
CA VAL A 268 -6.78 1.51 -50.72
C VAL A 268 -5.81 0.43 -50.23
N GLU A 269 -4.76 0.13 -50.99
CA GLU A 269 -3.84 -0.96 -50.65
C GLU A 269 -3.19 -0.81 -49.26
N ALA A 270 -2.94 0.41 -48.79
CA ALA A 270 -2.47 0.67 -47.43
C ALA A 270 -3.48 0.24 -46.33
N ASN A 271 -4.79 0.36 -46.58
CA ASN A 271 -5.83 -0.20 -45.70
C ASN A 271 -5.90 -1.71 -45.83
N LEU A 272 -5.90 -2.23 -47.06
CA LEU A 272 -6.01 -3.67 -47.31
C LEU A 272 -4.80 -4.44 -46.77
N ALA A 273 -3.60 -3.85 -46.77
CA ALA A 273 -2.41 -4.37 -46.12
C ALA A 273 -2.58 -4.42 -44.59
N PHE A 274 -2.96 -3.30 -43.96
CA PHE A 274 -3.23 -3.24 -42.51
C PHE A 274 -4.29 -4.26 -42.08
N ILE A 275 -5.40 -4.36 -42.82
CA ILE A 275 -6.49 -5.30 -42.52
C ILE A 275 -6.00 -6.74 -42.65
N ARG A 276 -5.33 -7.12 -43.74
CA ARG A 276 -4.74 -8.46 -43.90
C ARG A 276 -3.75 -8.79 -42.78
N ALA A 277 -2.89 -7.86 -42.40
CA ALA A 277 -1.89 -8.04 -41.35
C ALA A 277 -2.53 -8.23 -39.96
N ASN A 278 -3.50 -7.37 -39.60
CA ASN A 278 -4.23 -7.45 -38.33
C ASN A 278 -5.10 -8.72 -38.24
N THR A 279 -5.80 -9.09 -39.32
CA THR A 279 -6.53 -10.36 -39.39
C THR A 279 -5.58 -11.56 -39.27
N SER A 280 -4.47 -11.57 -40.02
CA SER A 280 -3.44 -12.62 -39.94
C SER A 280 -2.92 -12.81 -38.51
N MET A 281 -2.53 -11.72 -37.85
CA MET A 281 -2.08 -11.71 -36.45
C MET A 281 -3.13 -12.27 -35.49
N ARG A 282 -4.38 -11.82 -35.62
CA ARG A 282 -5.50 -12.23 -34.76
C ARG A 282 -5.89 -13.69 -34.97
N THR A 283 -5.89 -14.19 -36.20
CA THR A 283 -6.12 -15.62 -36.50
C THR A 283 -5.00 -16.50 -35.94
N MET A 284 -3.73 -16.07 -36.05
CA MET A 284 -2.62 -16.80 -35.42
C MET A 284 -2.76 -16.91 -33.89
N LEU A 285 -3.17 -15.83 -33.22
CA LEU A 285 -3.37 -15.83 -31.77
C LEU A 285 -4.63 -16.62 -31.36
N ALA A 286 -5.68 -16.62 -32.17
CA ALA A 286 -6.84 -17.49 -31.99
C ALA A 286 -6.47 -18.98 -32.12
N GLU A 287 -5.70 -19.37 -33.16
CA GLU A 287 -5.19 -20.74 -33.32
C GLU A 287 -4.34 -21.16 -32.09
N LEU A 288 -3.43 -20.31 -31.62
CA LEU A 288 -2.63 -20.52 -30.40
C LEU A 288 -3.48 -20.73 -29.14
N ILE A 289 -4.50 -19.91 -28.93
CA ILE A 289 -5.39 -20.01 -27.76
C ILE A 289 -6.25 -21.27 -27.85
N GLN A 290 -6.76 -21.62 -29.03
CA GLN A 290 -7.56 -22.83 -29.24
C GLN A 290 -6.72 -24.11 -29.11
N GLU A 291 -5.48 -24.13 -29.63
CA GLU A 291 -4.50 -25.20 -29.39
C GLU A 291 -4.33 -25.42 -27.88
N ARG A 292 -4.11 -24.35 -27.09
CA ARG A 292 -3.93 -24.46 -25.65
C ARG A 292 -5.18 -24.90 -24.90
N VAL A 293 -6.36 -24.35 -25.22
CA VAL A 293 -7.63 -24.76 -24.60
C VAL A 293 -7.95 -26.23 -24.88
N GLN A 294 -7.58 -26.76 -26.06
CA GLN A 294 -7.70 -28.18 -26.37
C GLN A 294 -6.70 -29.03 -25.58
N GLN A 295 -5.43 -28.63 -25.51
CA GLN A 295 -4.41 -29.29 -24.67
C GLN A 295 -4.86 -29.41 -23.20
N MET A 296 -5.34 -28.31 -22.61
CA MET A 296 -5.80 -28.26 -21.21
C MET A 296 -7.05 -29.13 -20.94
N ARG A 297 -7.87 -29.41 -21.96
CA ARG A 297 -9.01 -30.34 -21.85
C ARG A 297 -8.58 -31.80 -21.97
N LEU A 298 -7.58 -32.09 -22.81
CA LEU A 298 -7.04 -33.44 -23.00
C LEU A 298 -6.14 -33.88 -21.83
N GLN A 299 -5.39 -32.96 -21.23
CA GLN A 299 -4.50 -33.21 -20.09
C GLN A 299 -5.22 -33.35 -18.73
N GLN A 300 -6.52 -33.70 -18.71
CA GLN A 300 -7.24 -33.98 -17.45
C GLN A 300 -7.01 -35.41 -16.91
N SER A 301 -6.18 -36.22 -17.58
CA SER A 301 -5.83 -37.59 -17.17
C SER A 301 -4.43 -37.70 -16.55
N ASP A 302 -4.37 -37.76 -15.21
CA ASP A 302 -3.34 -38.31 -14.30
C ASP A 302 -1.83 -38.00 -14.45
N GLU A 303 -1.33 -37.45 -15.56
CA GLU A 303 0.10 -37.07 -15.67
C GLU A 303 0.41 -35.72 -15.02
N LYS A 304 1.66 -35.56 -14.56
CA LYS A 304 2.12 -34.33 -13.89
C LYS A 304 2.05 -33.16 -14.89
N PRO A 305 1.37 -32.03 -14.57
CA PRO A 305 1.32 -30.90 -15.48
C PRO A 305 2.70 -30.30 -15.69
N GLU A 306 2.99 -29.98 -16.96
CA GLU A 306 4.20 -29.31 -17.42
C GLU A 306 4.29 -27.86 -16.86
N LYS A 307 5.41 -27.17 -17.11
CA LYS A 307 5.61 -25.76 -16.67
C LYS A 307 4.56 -24.85 -17.32
N LYS A 308 3.48 -24.54 -16.60
CA LYS A 308 2.42 -23.62 -17.06
C LYS A 308 2.96 -22.23 -17.38
N ASP A 309 2.94 -21.85 -18.66
CA ASP A 309 3.23 -20.50 -19.14
C ASP A 309 2.13 -19.48 -18.76
N PHE A 310 2.37 -18.20 -19.03
CA PHE A 310 1.43 -17.14 -18.65
C PHE A 310 0.07 -17.30 -19.34
N LEU A 311 -0.01 -17.68 -20.62
CA LEU A 311 -1.28 -17.93 -21.31
C LEU A 311 -2.10 -19.03 -20.60
N THR A 312 -1.48 -20.14 -20.21
CA THR A 312 -2.17 -21.23 -19.48
C THR A 312 -2.75 -20.70 -18.17
N ASN A 313 -1.96 -19.97 -17.38
CA ASN A 313 -2.43 -19.39 -16.12
C ASN A 313 -3.53 -18.31 -16.35
N MET A 314 -3.49 -17.57 -17.46
CA MET A 314 -4.51 -16.59 -17.84
C MET A 314 -5.84 -17.26 -18.22
N ILE A 315 -5.79 -18.38 -18.96
CA ILE A 315 -6.96 -19.20 -19.30
C ILE A 315 -7.58 -19.83 -18.03
N GLU A 316 -6.77 -20.37 -17.11
CA GLU A 316 -7.25 -20.92 -15.84
C GLU A 316 -7.90 -19.85 -14.96
N ALA A 317 -7.27 -18.69 -14.84
CA ALA A 317 -7.85 -17.55 -14.13
C ALA A 317 -9.19 -17.13 -14.75
N ASN A 318 -9.29 -17.09 -16.08
CA ASN A 318 -10.51 -16.75 -16.79
C ASN A 318 -11.65 -17.75 -16.55
N PHE A 319 -11.38 -19.05 -16.54
CA PHE A 319 -12.38 -20.08 -16.19
C PHE A 319 -12.77 -20.07 -14.70
N SER A 320 -11.94 -19.50 -13.81
CA SER A 320 -12.24 -19.37 -12.38
C SER A 320 -13.13 -18.15 -12.02
N GLU A 321 -13.18 -17.13 -12.87
CA GLU A 321 -14.15 -16.03 -12.75
C GLU A 321 -15.53 -16.53 -13.21
N GLY A 322 -16.55 -16.47 -12.34
CA GLY A 322 -17.88 -17.07 -12.61
C GLY A 322 -18.66 -16.52 -13.82
N LYS A 323 -18.16 -15.46 -14.45
CA LYS A 323 -18.53 -14.99 -15.80
C LYS A 323 -17.26 -14.54 -16.55
N GLY A 324 -16.35 -15.48 -16.81
CA GLY A 324 -15.10 -15.24 -17.54
C GLY A 324 -15.30 -14.49 -18.87
N VAL A 325 -14.27 -13.77 -19.29
CA VAL A 325 -14.27 -12.96 -20.52
C VAL A 325 -14.27 -13.84 -21.77
N SER A 326 -14.79 -13.30 -22.88
CA SER A 326 -14.86 -14.02 -24.15
C SER A 326 -13.49 -14.25 -24.78
N GLU A 327 -13.42 -15.23 -25.69
CA GLU A 327 -12.22 -15.56 -26.47
C GLU A 327 -11.65 -14.33 -27.21
N GLN A 328 -12.51 -13.45 -27.75
CA GLN A 328 -12.05 -12.20 -28.39
C GLN A 328 -11.37 -11.24 -27.41
N VAL A 329 -11.88 -11.11 -26.19
CA VAL A 329 -11.26 -10.27 -25.16
C VAL A 329 -9.95 -10.90 -24.66
N LEU A 330 -9.85 -12.23 -24.65
CA LEU A 330 -8.60 -12.93 -24.37
C LEU A 330 -7.56 -12.71 -25.48
N ILE A 331 -7.94 -12.79 -26.76
CA ILE A 331 -7.09 -12.46 -27.93
C ILE A 331 -6.58 -11.02 -27.82
N ASP A 332 -7.46 -10.05 -27.58
CA ASP A 332 -7.10 -8.63 -27.39
C ASP A 332 -6.09 -8.45 -26.25
N THR A 333 -6.31 -9.15 -25.13
CA THR A 333 -5.43 -9.12 -23.96
C THR A 333 -4.05 -9.72 -24.27
N VAL A 334 -3.99 -10.80 -25.05
CA VAL A 334 -2.74 -11.43 -25.52
C VAL A 334 -1.99 -10.51 -26.49
N VAL A 335 -2.66 -9.85 -27.44
CA VAL A 335 -2.05 -8.81 -28.31
C VAL A 335 -1.42 -7.72 -27.45
N GLN A 336 -2.15 -7.19 -26.45
CA GLN A 336 -1.64 -6.15 -25.55
C GLN A 336 -0.44 -6.62 -24.73
N CYS A 337 -0.44 -7.86 -24.23
CA CYS A 337 0.70 -8.44 -23.52
C CYS A 337 1.96 -8.53 -24.41
N ILE A 338 1.82 -8.94 -25.67
CA ILE A 338 2.93 -9.00 -26.62
C ILE A 338 3.47 -7.58 -26.87
N SER A 339 2.63 -6.66 -27.37
CA SER A 339 3.07 -5.31 -27.75
C SER A 339 3.71 -4.55 -26.59
N ALA A 340 2.98 -4.37 -25.48
CA ALA A 340 3.46 -3.57 -24.36
C ALA A 340 4.66 -4.22 -23.64
N GLY A 341 4.79 -5.55 -23.72
CA GLY A 341 5.84 -6.32 -23.05
C GLY A 341 7.23 -6.18 -23.67
N HIS A 342 7.35 -6.01 -24.99
CA HIS A 342 8.66 -5.92 -25.65
C HIS A 342 9.09 -4.49 -26.01
N GLU A 343 8.23 -3.67 -26.62
CA GLU A 343 8.60 -2.33 -27.12
C GLU A 343 9.12 -1.42 -25.99
N THR A 344 8.45 -1.44 -24.84
CA THR A 344 8.85 -0.63 -23.67
C THR A 344 10.15 -1.14 -23.03
N THR A 345 10.32 -2.46 -22.95
CA THR A 345 11.51 -3.12 -22.42
C THR A 345 12.73 -2.85 -23.31
N ALA A 346 12.59 -3.02 -24.63
CA ALA A 346 13.62 -2.76 -25.61
C ALA A 346 14.03 -1.29 -25.68
N GLY A 347 13.06 -0.37 -25.63
CA GLY A 347 13.33 1.07 -25.50
C GLY A 347 14.13 1.38 -24.24
N THR A 348 13.77 0.79 -23.10
CA THR A 348 14.51 0.98 -21.84
C THR A 348 15.95 0.45 -21.93
N LEU A 349 16.16 -0.73 -22.54
CA LEU A 349 17.49 -1.30 -22.75
C LEU A 349 18.37 -0.44 -23.68
N THR A 350 17.77 0.10 -24.74
CA THR A 350 18.42 1.04 -25.66
C THR A 350 18.88 2.30 -24.91
N TRP A 351 18.01 2.88 -24.07
CA TRP A 351 18.34 4.07 -23.28
C TRP A 351 19.33 3.82 -22.15
N ILE A 352 19.29 2.67 -21.48
CA ILE A 352 20.33 2.26 -20.52
C ILE A 352 21.68 2.12 -21.25
N THR A 353 21.70 1.48 -22.42
CA THR A 353 22.91 1.32 -23.24
C THR A 353 23.49 2.68 -23.66
N TYR A 354 22.64 3.59 -24.14
CA TYR A 354 23.01 4.99 -24.43
C TYR A 354 23.64 5.69 -23.21
N ALA A 355 23.02 5.59 -22.03
CA ALA A 355 23.56 6.18 -20.81
C ALA A 355 24.90 5.54 -20.38
N LEU A 356 25.03 4.22 -20.48
CA LEU A 356 26.27 3.50 -20.13
C LEU A 356 27.43 3.82 -21.08
N ILE A 357 27.14 4.05 -22.37
CA ILE A 357 28.12 4.53 -23.36
C ILE A 357 28.52 5.98 -23.06
N ARG A 358 27.54 6.84 -22.73
CA ARG A 358 27.75 8.25 -22.39
C ARG A 358 28.52 8.46 -21.08
N TYR A 359 28.42 7.53 -20.12
CA TYR A 359 29.07 7.61 -18.81
C TYR A 359 29.91 6.35 -18.50
N PRO A 360 31.12 6.21 -19.09
CA PRO A 360 31.95 4.99 -18.94
C PRO A 360 32.31 4.63 -17.49
N GLU A 361 32.49 5.61 -16.60
CA GLU A 361 32.77 5.33 -15.18
C GLU A 361 31.55 4.74 -14.44
N ILE A 362 30.32 5.10 -14.83
CA ILE A 362 29.09 4.46 -14.34
C ILE A 362 29.03 3.02 -14.86
N GLN A 363 29.33 2.80 -16.15
CA GLN A 363 29.38 1.46 -16.75
C GLN A 363 30.40 0.55 -16.05
N LYS A 364 31.59 1.08 -15.77
CA LYS A 364 32.70 0.42 -15.08
C LYS A 364 32.36 0.08 -13.63
N ARG A 365 31.76 1.01 -12.86
CA ARG A 365 31.27 0.75 -11.49
C ARG A 365 30.16 -0.31 -11.48
N LEU A 366 29.22 -0.23 -12.42
CA LEU A 366 28.15 -1.22 -12.55
C LEU A 366 28.70 -2.61 -12.90
N ARG A 367 29.63 -2.71 -13.86
CA ARG A 367 30.32 -3.97 -14.21
C ARG A 367 31.09 -4.54 -13.01
N GLN A 368 31.77 -3.71 -12.23
CA GLN A 368 32.47 -4.15 -11.01
C GLN A 368 31.50 -4.76 -9.99
N GLU A 369 30.32 -4.18 -9.79
CA GLU A 369 29.32 -4.72 -8.85
C GLU A 369 28.69 -6.03 -9.35
N ILE A 370 28.36 -6.12 -10.64
CA ILE A 370 27.84 -7.34 -11.30
C ILE A 370 28.85 -8.49 -11.18
N VAL A 371 30.11 -8.26 -11.55
CA VAL A 371 31.19 -9.26 -11.44
C VAL A 371 31.43 -9.66 -9.97
N SER A 372 31.35 -8.70 -9.03
CA SER A 372 31.44 -8.97 -7.59
C SER A 372 30.26 -9.75 -7.02
N ALA A 373 29.10 -9.75 -7.69
CA ALA A 373 27.99 -10.64 -7.39
C ALA A 373 28.24 -12.04 -7.99
N GLN A 374 28.70 -12.12 -9.23
CA GLN A 374 28.99 -13.40 -9.92
C GLN A 374 30.10 -14.21 -9.26
N GLN A 375 31.13 -13.55 -8.71
CA GLN A 375 32.17 -14.20 -7.89
C GLN A 375 31.60 -14.91 -6.64
N LYS A 376 30.41 -14.52 -6.16
CA LYS A 376 29.71 -15.14 -5.02
C LYS A 376 28.67 -16.17 -5.48
N GLN A 377 28.04 -15.93 -6.63
CA GLN A 377 27.06 -16.82 -7.25
C GLN A 377 27.18 -16.70 -8.80
N PRO A 378 27.87 -17.63 -9.50
CA PRO A 378 28.15 -17.48 -10.93
C PRO A 378 26.90 -17.32 -11.82
N GLU A 379 25.89 -18.16 -11.63
CA GLU A 379 24.56 -17.95 -12.23
C GLU A 379 23.64 -17.24 -11.23
N LEU A 380 23.54 -15.92 -11.36
CA LEU A 380 22.77 -15.07 -10.43
C LEU A 380 21.28 -15.42 -10.43
N SER A 381 20.73 -15.66 -9.23
CA SER A 381 19.29 -15.81 -9.05
C SER A 381 18.56 -14.48 -9.19
N ALA A 382 17.26 -14.50 -9.48
CA ALA A 382 16.45 -13.28 -9.57
C ALA A 382 16.48 -12.43 -8.27
N ALA A 383 16.64 -13.08 -7.11
CA ALA A 383 16.83 -12.38 -5.84
C ALA A 383 18.22 -11.74 -5.71
N ALA A 384 19.26 -12.38 -6.25
CA ALA A 384 20.59 -11.80 -6.33
C ALA A 384 20.62 -10.60 -7.29
N ILE A 385 20.04 -10.73 -8.50
CA ILE A 385 19.89 -9.65 -9.48
C ILE A 385 19.09 -8.47 -8.91
N ASP A 386 17.97 -8.72 -8.21
CA ASP A 386 17.20 -7.69 -7.50
C ASP A 386 18.01 -6.98 -6.41
N SER A 387 19.04 -7.63 -5.85
CA SER A 387 19.83 -7.13 -4.71
C SER A 387 21.06 -6.29 -5.08
N ILE A 388 21.39 -6.16 -6.38
CA ILE A 388 22.51 -5.35 -6.88
C ILE A 388 22.12 -3.86 -6.80
N PRO A 389 22.64 -3.05 -5.85
CA PRO A 389 22.12 -1.71 -5.60
C PRO A 389 22.36 -0.75 -6.77
N TYR A 390 23.58 -0.69 -7.31
CA TYR A 390 23.89 0.27 -8.38
C TYR A 390 23.17 -0.08 -9.69
N LEU A 391 22.86 -1.36 -9.92
CA LEU A 391 21.99 -1.79 -11.03
C LEU A 391 20.56 -1.28 -10.85
N ASN A 392 20.01 -1.34 -9.64
CA ASN A 392 18.69 -0.74 -9.36
C ASN A 392 18.70 0.77 -9.58
N ASN A 393 19.78 1.45 -9.17
CA ASN A 393 19.95 2.90 -9.31
C ASN A 393 20.07 3.33 -10.77
N VAL A 394 20.93 2.67 -11.56
CA VAL A 394 21.09 2.93 -13.01
C VAL A 394 19.79 2.68 -13.78
N VAL A 395 19.06 1.61 -13.48
CA VAL A 395 17.76 1.32 -14.12
C VAL A 395 16.71 2.37 -13.71
N SER A 396 16.70 2.82 -12.46
CA SER A 396 15.75 3.83 -11.97
C SER A 396 16.02 5.21 -12.60
N GLU A 397 17.28 5.62 -12.71
CA GLU A 397 17.67 6.89 -13.34
C GLU A 397 17.43 6.88 -14.86
N SER A 398 17.64 5.73 -15.52
CA SER A 398 17.31 5.56 -16.93
C SER A 398 15.81 5.64 -17.19
N LEU A 399 14.99 5.03 -16.32
CA LEU A 399 13.52 5.14 -16.39
C LEU A 399 13.03 6.54 -16.02
N ARG A 400 13.81 7.34 -15.28
CA ARG A 400 13.52 8.75 -15.01
C ARG A 400 13.74 9.60 -16.25
N LEU A 401 14.98 9.70 -16.72
CA LEU A 401 15.32 10.59 -17.85
C LEU A 401 14.76 10.09 -19.18
N TYR A 402 14.77 8.77 -19.39
CA TYR A 402 14.52 8.16 -20.70
C TYR A 402 13.36 7.16 -20.67
N SER A 403 12.25 7.53 -20.03
CA SER A 403 11.04 6.68 -19.98
C SER A 403 10.53 6.36 -21.40
N PRO A 404 10.37 5.08 -21.78
CA PRO A 404 9.80 4.70 -23.08
C PRO A 404 8.29 5.02 -23.15
N ALA A 405 7.61 5.04 -22.00
CA ALA A 405 6.22 5.43 -21.90
C ALA A 405 6.13 6.95 -21.74
N LEU A 406 5.86 7.66 -22.82
CA LEU A 406 5.83 9.14 -22.86
C LEU A 406 4.51 9.74 -22.36
N SER A 407 3.37 9.13 -22.70
CA SER A 407 2.04 9.75 -22.49
C SER A 407 0.93 8.76 -22.12
N ALA A 408 0.06 9.19 -21.21
CA ALA A 408 -1.18 8.52 -20.85
C ALA A 408 -2.35 9.54 -20.84
N PRO A 409 -3.11 9.65 -21.94
CA PRO A 409 -4.34 10.44 -21.99
C PRO A 409 -5.49 9.81 -21.20
N TRP A 410 -6.33 10.68 -20.63
CA TRP A 410 -7.57 10.40 -19.91
C TRP A 410 -8.63 11.43 -20.29
N GLU A 411 -9.91 11.07 -20.15
CA GLU A 411 -11.04 12.00 -20.33
C GLU A 411 -11.89 11.97 -19.06
N THR A 412 -12.30 13.12 -18.53
CA THR A 412 -13.15 13.21 -17.34
C THR A 412 -14.57 12.71 -17.64
N GLY A 413 -14.98 11.61 -17.01
CA GLY A 413 -16.32 11.04 -17.17
C GLY A 413 -17.43 11.83 -16.46
N GLU A 414 -17.08 12.74 -15.57
CA GLU A 414 -17.95 13.62 -14.76
C GLU A 414 -17.23 14.94 -14.45
N ASP A 415 -17.96 15.94 -13.94
CA ASP A 415 -17.35 17.17 -13.42
C ASP A 415 -16.59 16.85 -12.13
N VAL A 416 -15.30 17.17 -12.06
CA VAL A 416 -14.42 16.78 -10.95
C VAL A 416 -13.49 17.93 -10.55
N VAL A 417 -13.11 17.99 -9.27
CA VAL A 417 -12.07 18.92 -8.79
C VAL A 417 -10.81 18.13 -8.51
N ILE A 418 -9.67 18.55 -9.08
CA ILE A 418 -8.36 17.91 -8.92
C ILE A 418 -7.33 19.00 -8.59
N ALA A 419 -6.55 18.83 -7.51
CA ALA A 419 -5.54 19.80 -7.07
C ALA A 419 -6.06 21.26 -7.08
N GLY A 420 -7.28 21.46 -6.56
CA GLY A 420 -7.98 22.75 -6.52
C GLY A 420 -8.60 23.23 -7.85
N VAL A 421 -8.29 22.61 -8.99
CA VAL A 421 -8.82 22.99 -10.31
C VAL A 421 -10.13 22.26 -10.60
N ALA A 422 -11.19 23.01 -10.91
CA ALA A 422 -12.49 22.46 -11.31
C ALA A 422 -12.50 22.11 -12.81
N ILE A 423 -12.46 20.81 -13.12
CA ILE A 423 -12.35 20.25 -14.47
C ILE A 423 -13.74 19.76 -14.93
N PRO A 424 -14.33 20.36 -15.99
CA PRO A 424 -15.61 19.90 -16.55
C PRO A 424 -15.52 18.52 -17.20
N LYS A 425 -16.62 17.77 -17.21
CA LYS A 425 -16.80 16.53 -17.96
C LYS A 425 -16.41 16.68 -19.44
N GLY A 426 -15.75 15.66 -20.00
CA GLY A 426 -15.24 15.65 -21.37
C GLY A 426 -13.92 16.43 -21.58
N THR A 427 -13.28 16.94 -20.54
CA THR A 427 -11.94 17.52 -20.64
C THR A 427 -10.89 16.41 -20.79
N THR A 428 -9.92 16.60 -21.70
CA THR A 428 -8.77 15.70 -21.81
C THR A 428 -7.75 16.08 -20.74
N VAL A 429 -7.39 15.12 -19.88
CA VAL A 429 -6.32 15.24 -18.89
C VAL A 429 -5.23 14.24 -19.25
N THR A 430 -4.00 14.71 -19.47
CA THR A 430 -2.91 13.87 -19.96
C THR A 430 -1.77 13.85 -18.95
N THR A 431 -1.43 12.66 -18.47
CA THR A 431 -0.14 12.42 -17.82
C THR A 431 0.93 12.33 -18.91
N ILE A 432 1.93 13.21 -18.86
CA ILE A 432 3.14 13.14 -19.69
C ILE A 432 4.29 12.89 -18.74
N THR A 433 4.97 11.75 -18.89
CA THR A 433 5.97 11.28 -17.92
C THR A 433 7.10 12.30 -17.69
N ALA A 434 7.50 13.01 -18.74
CA ALA A 434 8.49 14.07 -18.67
C ALA A 434 8.07 15.27 -17.78
N MET A 435 6.77 15.57 -17.66
CA MET A 435 6.27 16.70 -16.85
C MET A 435 6.49 16.49 -15.36
N ILE A 436 6.63 15.24 -14.91
CA ILE A 436 6.98 14.91 -13.52
C ILE A 436 8.47 14.61 -13.39
N HIS A 437 9.05 13.84 -14.32
CA HIS A 437 10.45 13.40 -14.26
C HIS A 437 11.48 14.51 -14.51
N TYR A 438 11.09 15.60 -15.18
CA TYR A 438 11.94 16.76 -15.48
C TYR A 438 11.49 18.05 -14.76
N ASN A 439 10.58 17.97 -13.79
CA ASN A 439 10.16 19.14 -13.02
C ASN A 439 11.24 19.53 -11.99
N PRO A 440 11.85 20.74 -12.07
CA PRO A 440 12.87 21.17 -11.12
C PRO A 440 12.33 21.36 -9.69
N SER A 441 11.04 21.68 -9.51
CA SER A 441 10.40 21.74 -8.19
C SER A 441 10.16 20.36 -7.55
N ILE A 442 10.40 19.27 -8.29
CA ILE A 442 10.37 17.89 -7.77
C ILE A 442 11.79 17.33 -7.63
N TRP A 443 12.64 17.53 -8.65
CA TRP A 443 13.94 16.86 -8.79
C TRP A 443 15.17 17.75 -8.52
N GLY A 444 14.98 19.04 -8.25
CA GLY A 444 16.06 19.99 -8.03
C GLY A 444 16.72 20.51 -9.32
N GLU A 445 17.81 21.27 -9.16
CA GLU A 445 18.53 21.88 -10.29
C GLU A 445 19.28 20.86 -11.15
N ASP A 446 19.74 19.75 -10.56
CA ASP A 446 20.44 18.67 -11.26
C ASP A 446 19.49 17.72 -12.01
N VAL A 447 18.21 18.08 -12.16
CA VAL A 447 17.17 17.27 -12.81
C VAL A 447 17.54 16.74 -14.20
N ASN A 448 18.36 17.47 -14.97
CA ASN A 448 18.81 17.03 -16.30
C ASN A 448 20.04 16.09 -16.26
N VAL A 449 20.67 15.88 -15.10
CA VAL A 449 21.85 15.02 -14.91
C VAL A 449 21.43 13.57 -14.73
N PHE A 450 22.07 12.67 -15.46
CA PHE A 450 22.00 11.23 -15.20
C PHE A 450 22.88 10.90 -13.99
N ASN A 451 22.26 10.81 -12.82
CA ASN A 451 22.92 10.60 -11.54
C ASN A 451 22.31 9.39 -10.81
N PRO A 452 22.85 8.18 -10.99
CA PRO A 452 22.39 6.99 -10.26
C PRO A 452 22.55 7.14 -8.74
N ASP A 453 23.53 7.88 -8.24
CA ASP A 453 23.76 8.04 -6.80
C ASP A 453 22.68 8.87 -6.10
N ARG A 454 21.81 9.60 -6.84
CA ARG A 454 20.60 10.24 -6.26
C ARG A 454 19.66 9.23 -5.59
N TRP A 455 19.73 7.96 -5.99
CA TRP A 455 18.84 6.89 -5.52
C TRP A 455 19.25 6.32 -4.16
N ASP A 456 20.46 6.60 -3.68
CA ASP A 456 20.94 6.17 -2.36
C ASP A 456 20.46 7.09 -1.21
N ALA A 457 19.94 8.28 -1.52
CA ALA A 457 19.55 9.32 -0.54
C ALA A 457 18.24 10.05 -0.91
N VAL A 458 17.22 9.29 -1.31
CA VAL A 458 15.92 9.83 -1.77
C VAL A 458 15.16 10.52 -0.62
N THR A 459 14.89 11.83 -0.78
CA THR A 459 14.27 12.71 0.23
C THR A 459 13.27 13.68 -0.41
N GLY A 460 12.55 14.46 0.41
CA GLY A 460 11.66 15.54 -0.05
C GLY A 460 10.61 15.11 -1.07
N ALA A 461 10.47 15.88 -2.15
CA ALA A 461 9.49 15.60 -3.22
C ALA A 461 9.82 14.32 -4.01
N VAL A 462 11.09 13.93 -4.12
CA VAL A 462 11.54 12.72 -4.82
C VAL A 462 11.11 11.45 -4.08
N ALA A 463 10.98 11.50 -2.76
CA ALA A 463 10.47 10.39 -1.94
C ALA A 463 8.97 10.09 -2.14
N ASN A 464 8.25 10.93 -2.88
CA ASN A 464 6.85 10.67 -3.21
C ASN A 464 6.74 9.52 -4.24
N PRO A 465 5.91 8.49 -4.01
CA PRO A 465 5.70 7.40 -4.97
C PRO A 465 5.26 7.86 -6.38
N PHE A 466 4.68 9.06 -6.51
CA PHE A 466 4.28 9.65 -7.78
C PHE A 466 5.40 10.38 -8.52
N ALA A 467 6.59 10.56 -7.94
CA ALA A 467 7.72 11.18 -8.62
C ALA A 467 8.24 10.34 -9.80
N ILE A 468 8.03 9.01 -9.78
CA ILE A 468 8.28 8.12 -10.91
C ILE A 468 6.96 7.58 -11.49
N GLU A 469 6.68 8.01 -12.71
CA GLU A 469 5.52 7.63 -13.52
C GLU A 469 5.87 6.71 -14.71
N ALA A 470 7.12 6.25 -14.84
CA ALA A 470 7.57 5.37 -15.94
C ALA A 470 6.74 4.08 -16.11
N PHE A 471 6.09 3.61 -15.04
CA PHE A 471 5.15 2.48 -15.05
C PHE A 471 3.69 2.89 -14.77
N ILE A 472 3.43 4.19 -14.62
CA ILE A 472 2.23 4.85 -14.08
C ILE A 472 1.80 4.33 -12.69
N ASN A 473 0.97 5.10 -11.98
CA ASN A 473 0.63 4.83 -10.58
C ASN A 473 -0.85 4.51 -10.35
N GLY A 474 -1.22 4.24 -9.09
CA GLY A 474 -2.58 3.89 -8.67
C GLY A 474 -3.17 2.62 -9.31
N PRO A 475 -4.50 2.44 -9.35
CA PRO A 475 -5.16 1.24 -9.87
C PRO A 475 -4.84 0.92 -11.35
N ARG A 476 -4.33 1.90 -12.11
CA ARG A 476 -3.97 1.75 -13.53
C ARG A 476 -2.48 1.41 -13.76
N THR A 477 -1.64 1.36 -12.72
CA THR A 477 -0.19 1.04 -12.79
C THR A 477 0.12 -0.19 -13.65
N CYS A 478 1.26 -0.24 -14.33
CA CYS A 478 1.62 -1.32 -15.26
C CYS A 478 1.64 -2.70 -14.57
N PRO A 479 0.83 -3.69 -15.02
CA PRO A 479 0.86 -5.03 -14.44
C PRO A 479 2.18 -5.77 -14.74
N GLY A 480 2.86 -5.41 -15.83
CA GLY A 480 4.16 -5.97 -16.24
C GLY A 480 5.38 -5.41 -15.50
N ARG A 481 5.23 -4.44 -14.57
CA ARG A 481 6.37 -3.77 -13.90
C ARG A 481 7.39 -4.74 -13.29
N ALA A 482 6.93 -5.85 -12.72
CA ALA A 482 7.83 -6.87 -12.15
C ALA A 482 8.57 -7.69 -13.24
N LEU A 483 7.90 -7.97 -14.37
CA LEU A 483 8.45 -8.69 -15.52
C LEU A 483 9.59 -7.87 -16.15
N ALA A 484 9.26 -6.66 -16.62
CA ALA A 484 10.20 -5.78 -17.31
C ALA A 484 11.42 -5.46 -16.43
N LEU A 485 11.24 -5.14 -15.15
CA LEU A 485 12.38 -4.85 -14.25
C LEU A 485 13.29 -6.05 -14.02
N LEU A 486 12.82 -7.30 -14.09
CA LEU A 486 13.69 -8.46 -13.99
C LEU A 486 14.35 -8.80 -15.33
N GLU A 487 13.62 -8.67 -16.43
CA GLU A 487 14.12 -8.86 -17.80
C GLU A 487 15.25 -7.87 -18.13
N ILE A 488 15.00 -6.56 -17.95
CA ILE A 488 15.99 -5.49 -18.15
C ILE A 488 17.26 -5.76 -17.36
N LYS A 489 17.13 -6.01 -16.05
CA LYS A 489 18.29 -6.29 -15.19
C LYS A 489 19.05 -7.55 -15.62
N THR A 490 18.35 -8.60 -16.05
CA THR A 490 19.00 -9.85 -16.50
C THR A 490 19.83 -9.63 -17.76
N ILE A 491 19.29 -8.87 -18.72
CA ILE A 491 19.99 -8.52 -19.97
C ILE A 491 21.17 -7.58 -19.69
N ILE A 492 21.03 -6.57 -18.84
CA ILE A 492 22.15 -5.68 -18.47
C ILE A 492 23.23 -6.41 -17.65
N VAL A 493 22.84 -7.36 -16.79
CA VAL A 493 23.79 -8.26 -16.09
C VAL A 493 24.62 -9.03 -17.11
N GLU A 494 23.97 -9.78 -18.02
CA GLU A 494 24.64 -10.56 -19.05
C GLU A 494 25.57 -9.68 -19.90
N LEU A 495 25.06 -8.59 -20.47
CA LEU A 495 25.83 -7.70 -21.33
C LEU A 495 27.09 -7.17 -20.65
N LEU A 496 26.99 -6.68 -19.41
CA LEU A 496 28.13 -6.12 -18.69
C LEU A 496 29.03 -7.19 -18.05
N SER A 497 28.59 -8.45 -17.92
CA SER A 497 29.49 -9.56 -17.56
C SER A 497 30.54 -9.81 -18.63
N HIS A 498 30.14 -9.70 -19.90
CA HIS A 498 30.96 -10.04 -21.06
C HIS A 498 31.53 -8.79 -21.76
N PHE A 499 30.68 -7.89 -22.24
CA PHE A 499 31.04 -6.81 -23.17
C PHE A 499 31.30 -5.46 -22.48
N SER A 500 32.12 -4.63 -23.13
CA SER A 500 32.27 -3.20 -22.83
C SER A 500 31.63 -2.43 -23.98
N LEU A 501 30.84 -1.40 -23.68
CA LEU A 501 30.01 -0.69 -24.65
C LEU A 501 30.61 0.70 -24.91
N GLU A 502 30.91 0.99 -26.18
CA GLU A 502 31.51 2.25 -26.64
C GLU A 502 30.72 2.83 -27.84
N ALA A 503 30.83 4.13 -28.08
CA ALA A 503 30.23 4.80 -29.24
C ALA A 503 31.10 4.60 -30.49
N VAL A 504 30.47 4.29 -31.63
CA VAL A 504 31.17 4.12 -32.91
C VAL A 504 31.88 5.42 -33.31
N ASN A 505 33.16 5.28 -33.72
CA ASN A 505 34.05 6.37 -34.18
C ASN A 505 34.33 7.51 -33.18
N GLY A 506 33.93 7.38 -31.90
CA GLY A 506 34.00 8.50 -30.96
C GLY A 506 33.18 9.71 -31.43
N ALA A 507 32.15 9.48 -32.25
CA ALA A 507 31.23 10.51 -32.68
C ALA A 507 30.62 11.17 -31.45
N ASP A 508 30.57 12.51 -31.45
CA ASP A 508 30.03 13.26 -30.34
C ASP A 508 28.55 12.87 -30.12
N VAL A 509 28.31 12.20 -28.99
CA VAL A 509 27.01 11.65 -28.60
C VAL A 509 26.01 12.78 -28.35
N ASP A 510 26.49 13.97 -27.99
CA ASP A 510 25.68 15.19 -27.97
C ASP A 510 25.49 15.77 -29.39
N ALA A 511 26.44 15.71 -30.32
CA ALA A 511 26.21 16.17 -31.70
C ALA A 511 25.10 15.39 -32.45
N LEU A 512 24.79 14.17 -32.01
CA LEU A 512 23.61 13.42 -32.45
C LEU A 512 22.31 13.80 -31.69
N ILE A 513 22.42 14.34 -30.47
CA ILE A 513 21.30 14.66 -29.56
C ILE A 513 21.61 15.91 -28.69
N ALA A 514 21.65 17.12 -29.29
CA ALA A 514 21.98 18.37 -28.60
C ALA A 514 20.93 19.49 -28.84
N PRO A 515 20.81 20.48 -27.92
CA PRO A 515 21.66 20.71 -26.74
C PRO A 515 20.95 20.63 -25.38
N ILE A 516 21.59 19.98 -24.41
CA ILE A 516 21.33 20.17 -22.97
C ILE A 516 22.66 20.48 -22.28
N GLY A 517 22.88 21.74 -21.89
CA GLY A 517 24.12 22.19 -21.25
C GLY A 517 24.07 22.07 -19.72
N ILE A 518 25.13 21.52 -19.10
CA ILE A 518 25.27 21.35 -17.64
C ILE A 518 26.73 21.65 -17.22
N CYS A 519 26.95 22.13 -16.00
CA CYS A 519 28.27 22.42 -15.41
C CYS A 519 28.77 21.25 -14.54
N ASP A 520 30.09 21.03 -14.48
CA ASP A 520 30.73 19.75 -14.14
C ASP A 520 31.43 19.65 -12.77
N GLY A 521 31.53 20.75 -11.99
CA GLY A 521 31.76 20.73 -10.53
C GLY A 521 33.12 20.29 -9.97
N GLU A 522 33.91 19.43 -10.63
CA GLU A 522 34.99 18.65 -10.00
C GLU A 522 36.37 19.35 -9.85
N LYS A 523 36.51 20.65 -10.10
CA LYS A 523 37.81 21.36 -10.06
C LYS A 523 37.76 22.66 -9.25
N PRO A 524 38.87 23.04 -8.56
CA PRO A 524 38.89 24.16 -7.61
C PRO A 524 38.67 25.55 -8.23
N LEU A 525 38.58 25.65 -9.56
CA LEU A 525 37.97 26.76 -10.29
C LEU A 525 37.18 26.18 -11.47
N CYS A 526 35.87 25.97 -11.34
CA CYS A 526 35.02 25.73 -12.49
C CYS A 526 34.74 27.04 -13.24
N GLY A 527 34.46 26.97 -14.55
CA GLY A 527 34.29 28.17 -15.39
C GLY A 527 33.19 29.12 -14.90
N ASN A 528 32.12 28.58 -14.30
CA ASN A 528 31.02 29.36 -13.74
C ASN A 528 31.45 30.16 -12.50
N CYS A 529 32.13 29.53 -11.54
CA CYS A 529 32.71 30.22 -10.38
C CYS A 529 33.82 31.20 -10.77
N GLN A 530 34.54 30.95 -11.88
CA GLN A 530 35.56 31.85 -12.41
C GLN A 530 34.97 33.09 -13.08
N ALA A 531 33.84 32.96 -13.78
CA ALA A 531 33.08 34.09 -14.34
C ALA A 531 32.44 34.97 -13.26
N HIS A 532 31.94 34.37 -12.17
CA HIS A 532 31.19 35.08 -11.12
C HIS A 532 31.98 35.35 -9.83
N ARG A 533 33.23 34.88 -9.70
CA ARG A 533 34.18 35.13 -8.59
C ARG A 533 33.73 34.63 -7.21
N PHE A 534 33.31 33.36 -7.11
CA PHE A 534 32.95 32.71 -5.83
C PHE A 534 33.99 31.66 -5.37
N VAL A 535 33.89 31.22 -4.10
CA VAL A 535 34.82 30.31 -3.40
C VAL A 535 34.05 29.13 -2.76
N CYS A 536 34.67 27.94 -2.63
CA CYS A 536 34.01 26.68 -2.25
C CYS A 536 34.75 25.95 -1.09
N HIS A 537 34.06 25.13 -0.27
CA HIS A 537 34.57 24.51 0.99
C HIS A 537 33.86 23.20 1.40
N TYR A 538 34.56 22.27 2.08
CA TYR A 538 34.08 20.95 2.58
C TYR A 538 34.89 20.44 3.82
N GLU A 539 34.34 19.58 4.72
CA GLU A 539 35.08 18.99 5.90
C GLU A 539 34.47 17.68 6.52
N VAL A 540 35.17 16.94 7.43
CA VAL A 540 34.97 15.46 7.68
C VAL A 540 35.22 14.86 9.13
N ALA A 541 34.16 14.28 9.74
CA ALA A 541 33.97 13.02 10.57
C ALA A 541 34.84 12.48 11.80
N ARG A 542 34.18 11.62 12.65
CA ARG A 542 34.64 10.49 13.59
C ARG A 542 34.66 10.73 15.15
N PRO A 543 34.84 9.72 16.07
CA PRO A 543 34.22 8.37 16.29
C PRO A 543 33.86 8.00 17.80
N ALA A 544 33.57 6.72 18.16
CA ALA A 544 32.90 6.26 19.44
C ALA A 544 33.60 5.17 20.34
N ARG A 545 32.98 4.74 21.49
CA ARG A 545 33.41 3.60 22.39
C ARG A 545 32.28 2.85 23.17
N ARG A 546 32.62 1.82 24.00
CA ARG A 546 31.76 0.71 24.58
C ARG A 546 31.83 0.63 26.14
N GLN A 547 31.22 -0.23 26.99
CA GLN A 547 30.54 -1.59 27.00
C GLN A 547 29.77 -1.75 28.39
N LYS A 548 29.15 -2.82 29.00
CA LYS A 548 28.94 -4.30 28.85
C LYS A 548 27.88 -4.88 29.87
N TYR A 549 27.30 -6.08 29.60
CA TYR A 549 26.89 -7.21 30.51
C TYR A 549 25.57 -7.27 31.35
N TRP A 550 24.95 -8.48 31.41
CA TRP A 550 23.81 -8.91 32.27
C TRP A 550 23.89 -10.42 32.65
N ASP A 551 22.90 -10.91 33.42
CA ASP A 551 22.76 -12.26 34.00
C ASP A 551 22.98 -13.41 33.00
N ARG A 552 23.64 -14.49 33.47
CA ARG A 552 24.28 -15.50 32.63
C ARG A 552 23.42 -16.75 32.45
N ASP A 553 22.85 -17.29 33.53
CA ASP A 553 22.33 -18.67 33.51
C ASP A 553 20.97 -18.78 32.78
N TYR A 554 20.12 -17.76 32.91
CA TYR A 554 18.87 -17.66 32.16
C TYR A 554 19.12 -17.40 30.65
N VAL A 555 20.18 -16.65 30.32
CA VAL A 555 20.60 -16.44 28.93
C VAL A 555 21.18 -17.73 28.35
N GLN A 556 22.03 -18.42 29.12
CA GLN A 556 22.60 -19.72 28.77
C GLN A 556 21.48 -20.74 28.44
N ALA A 557 20.42 -20.84 29.25
CA ALA A 557 19.30 -21.75 28.98
C ALA A 557 18.54 -21.45 27.66
N LEU A 558 18.43 -20.18 27.25
CA LEU A 558 17.86 -19.80 25.96
C LEU A 558 18.85 -20.00 24.80
N GLU A 559 20.12 -19.66 24.99
CA GLU A 559 21.15 -19.91 23.99
C GLU A 559 21.41 -21.40 23.76
N ASP A 560 21.27 -22.24 24.78
CA ASP A 560 21.38 -23.70 24.67
C ASP A 560 20.18 -24.28 23.92
N GLN A 561 18.96 -23.75 24.13
CA GLN A 561 17.80 -24.10 23.30
C GLN A 561 17.99 -23.66 21.84
N VAL A 562 18.53 -22.46 21.59
CA VAL A 562 18.83 -21.98 20.24
C VAL A 562 19.95 -22.80 19.61
N ARG A 563 21.02 -23.15 20.34
CA ARG A 563 22.09 -24.02 19.86
C ARG A 563 21.62 -25.44 19.57
N MET A 564 20.70 -26.02 20.36
CA MET A 564 20.07 -27.30 20.03
C MET A 564 19.18 -27.21 18.78
N LEU A 565 18.42 -26.12 18.60
CA LEU A 565 17.63 -25.91 17.39
C LEU A 565 18.52 -25.70 16.15
N SER A 566 19.61 -24.93 16.26
CA SER A 566 20.59 -24.77 15.18
C SER A 566 21.31 -26.08 14.86
N ALA A 567 21.74 -26.85 15.85
CA ALA A 567 22.38 -28.15 15.63
C ALA A 567 21.42 -29.17 14.99
N SER A 568 20.13 -29.15 15.36
CA SER A 568 19.08 -29.93 14.68
C SER A 568 18.86 -29.47 13.24
N LEU A 569 18.92 -28.15 12.99
CA LEU A 569 18.85 -27.58 11.64
C LEU A 569 20.08 -27.97 10.79
N ASP A 570 21.27 -28.03 11.37
CA ASP A 570 22.48 -28.47 10.69
C ASP A 570 22.45 -29.99 10.43
N GLN A 571 21.99 -30.81 11.37
CA GLN A 571 21.72 -32.24 11.13
C GLN A 571 20.68 -32.46 10.01
N SER A 572 19.72 -31.56 9.84
CA SER A 572 18.76 -31.63 8.73
C SER A 572 19.34 -31.24 7.35
N LYS A 573 20.60 -30.79 7.28
CA LYS A 573 21.32 -30.56 6.01
C LYS A 573 22.06 -31.81 5.52
N ASP A 574 22.49 -32.68 6.44
CA ASP A 574 23.13 -33.96 6.10
C ASP A 574 22.10 -34.99 5.58
N THR A 575 20.82 -34.83 5.90
CA THR A 575 19.73 -35.48 5.15
C THR A 575 19.54 -34.80 3.80
N GLY A 576 20.01 -35.46 2.74
CA GLY A 576 20.01 -34.94 1.37
C GLY A 576 18.64 -34.52 0.80
N PRO A 577 18.62 -33.78 -0.33
CA PRO A 577 17.48 -32.98 -0.77
C PRO A 577 16.24 -33.79 -1.13
N LEU A 578 15.30 -33.90 -0.18
CA LEU A 578 14.01 -34.59 -0.34
C LEU A 578 12.88 -33.63 -0.76
N GLU A 579 12.34 -33.87 -1.95
CA GLU A 579 11.03 -33.41 -2.47
C GLU A 579 10.67 -31.90 -2.40
N SER A 580 11.47 -31.02 -3.01
CA SER A 580 11.03 -29.64 -3.28
C SER A 580 10.13 -29.54 -4.54
N SER A 581 8.80 -29.41 -4.39
CA SER A 581 7.89 -28.66 -5.32
C SER A 581 6.39 -28.90 -5.11
N ARG A 582 5.95 -29.99 -4.49
CA ARG A 582 4.52 -30.20 -4.21
C ARG A 582 3.99 -29.07 -3.30
N ARG A 583 2.76 -28.60 -3.54
CA ARG A 583 1.98 -27.91 -2.49
C ARG A 583 2.03 -28.84 -1.28
N VAL A 584 2.56 -28.37 -0.16
CA VAL A 584 2.68 -29.19 1.04
C VAL A 584 1.26 -29.50 1.51
N ARG A 585 0.79 -30.72 1.22
CA ARG A 585 -0.56 -31.19 1.58
C ARG A 585 -0.70 -30.99 3.08
N GLN A 586 -1.61 -30.12 3.50
CA GLN A 586 -1.88 -29.95 4.93
C GLN A 586 -2.18 -31.32 5.53
N LEU A 587 -1.54 -31.60 6.67
CA LEU A 587 -1.75 -32.86 7.37
C LEU A 587 -3.23 -33.01 7.64
N SER A 588 -3.79 -34.18 7.36
CA SER A 588 -5.12 -34.50 7.86
C SER A 588 -5.14 -34.39 9.39
N PRO A 589 -6.30 -34.17 10.03
CA PRO A 589 -6.38 -34.12 11.49
C PRO A 589 -5.79 -35.36 12.19
N SER A 590 -5.88 -36.55 11.57
CA SER A 590 -5.23 -37.77 12.05
C SER A 590 -3.72 -37.84 11.76
N GLU A 591 -3.25 -37.36 10.62
CA GLU A 591 -1.81 -37.24 10.31
C GLU A 591 -1.09 -36.24 11.25
N ALA A 592 -1.80 -35.20 11.70
CA ALA A 592 -1.29 -34.25 12.69
C ALA A 592 -1.34 -34.82 14.12
N ALA A 593 -2.44 -35.47 14.52
CA ALA A 593 -2.54 -36.13 15.83
C ALA A 593 -1.51 -37.25 16.03
N ASN A 594 -1.12 -37.95 14.96
CA ASN A 594 -0.06 -38.95 15.00
C ASN A 594 1.37 -38.35 15.12
N ARG A 595 1.53 -37.03 15.04
CA ARG A 595 2.83 -36.32 15.07
C ARG A 595 3.00 -35.35 16.23
N LEU A 596 1.93 -35.04 16.96
CA LEU A 596 1.91 -34.07 18.05
C LEU A 596 1.35 -34.72 19.32
N PRO A 597 1.88 -34.41 20.52
CA PRO A 597 1.40 -34.95 21.80
C PRO A 597 0.13 -34.21 22.27
N TYR A 598 -0.79 -33.93 21.34
CA TYR A 598 -1.98 -33.08 21.50
C TYR A 598 -3.17 -33.75 20.81
N GLY A 599 -4.32 -33.79 21.50
CA GLY A 599 -5.56 -34.33 20.97
C GLY A 599 -6.32 -33.33 20.08
N PRO A 600 -7.47 -33.76 19.53
CA PRO A 600 -8.15 -33.03 18.46
C PRO A 600 -8.68 -31.66 18.87
N LYS A 601 -9.03 -31.44 20.16
CA LYS A 601 -9.41 -30.11 20.67
C LYS A 601 -8.24 -29.14 20.59
N THR A 602 -7.10 -29.55 21.14
CA THR A 602 -5.87 -28.74 21.18
C THR A 602 -5.35 -28.43 19.77
N LEU A 603 -5.42 -29.39 18.85
CA LEU A 603 -5.03 -29.20 17.45
C LEU A 603 -5.94 -28.19 16.73
N LYS A 604 -7.26 -28.27 16.92
CA LYS A 604 -8.19 -27.24 16.41
C LYS A 604 -7.83 -25.87 16.96
N ALA A 605 -7.64 -25.76 18.28
CA ALA A 605 -7.39 -24.48 18.93
C ALA A 605 -6.05 -23.84 18.50
N LEU A 606 -4.99 -24.63 18.35
CA LEU A 606 -3.71 -24.18 17.80
C LEU A 606 -3.85 -23.65 16.36
N HIS A 607 -4.62 -24.34 15.52
CA HIS A 607 -4.92 -23.87 14.16
C HIS A 607 -5.70 -22.54 14.18
N ASP A 608 -6.79 -22.47 14.93
CA ASP A 608 -7.65 -21.29 15.04
C ASP A 608 -6.86 -20.07 15.54
N PHE A 609 -5.98 -20.24 16.53
CA PHE A 609 -5.11 -19.18 17.04
C PHE A 609 -4.02 -18.78 16.03
N SER A 610 -3.40 -19.74 15.32
CA SER A 610 -2.37 -19.45 14.31
C SER A 610 -2.92 -18.63 13.13
N SER A 611 -4.15 -18.93 12.72
CA SER A 611 -4.84 -18.34 11.56
C SER A 611 -5.68 -17.09 11.88
N MET A 612 -5.67 -16.62 13.14
CA MET A 612 -6.55 -15.58 13.68
C MET A 612 -6.27 -14.18 13.09
N LYS A 613 -6.73 -13.92 11.87
CA LYS A 613 -6.87 -12.59 11.27
C LYS A 613 -8.18 -11.99 11.81
N TRP A 614 -8.14 -10.73 12.26
CA TRP A 614 -9.33 -9.98 12.70
C TRP A 614 -9.69 -8.98 11.58
N ALA A 615 -10.87 -8.37 11.65
CA ALA A 615 -11.22 -7.21 10.83
C ALA A 615 -12.21 -6.28 11.54
N SER A 616 -12.04 -4.97 11.37
CA SER A 616 -13.09 -4.00 11.63
C SER A 616 -13.97 -3.92 10.38
N LEU A 617 -15.15 -4.55 10.42
CA LEU A 617 -16.19 -4.33 9.42
C LEU A 617 -17.03 -3.11 9.83
N LEU A 618 -17.83 -2.60 8.89
CA LEU A 618 -18.93 -1.69 9.16
C LEU A 618 -20.24 -2.44 8.93
N GLY A 619 -21.21 -2.23 9.80
CA GLY A 619 -22.56 -2.77 9.66
C GLY A 619 -23.37 -2.03 8.60
N GLN A 620 -24.56 -2.56 8.29
CA GLN A 620 -25.51 -1.90 7.40
C GLN A 620 -26.08 -0.60 7.98
N ASP A 621 -25.96 -0.44 9.30
CA ASP A 621 -26.25 0.73 10.14
C ASP A 621 -25.05 1.68 10.29
N GLY A 622 -23.86 1.31 9.77
CA GLY A 622 -22.61 2.04 9.97
C GLY A 622 -21.91 1.79 11.31
N ALA A 623 -22.43 0.89 12.16
CA ALA A 623 -21.76 0.55 13.42
C ALA A 623 -20.46 -0.24 13.19
N PRO A 624 -19.42 -0.09 14.03
CA PRO A 624 -18.20 -0.87 13.92
C PRO A 624 -18.44 -2.31 14.40
N LEU A 625 -18.39 -3.27 13.48
CA LEU A 625 -18.57 -4.70 13.78
C LEU A 625 -17.22 -5.41 13.78
N LEU A 626 -16.90 -6.14 14.85
CA LEU A 626 -15.65 -6.89 14.95
C LEU A 626 -15.82 -8.29 14.36
N ALA A 627 -15.09 -8.60 13.28
CA ALA A 627 -15.15 -9.91 12.62
C ALA A 627 -13.94 -10.79 13.00
N GLY A 628 -14.23 -12.03 13.38
CA GLY A 628 -13.23 -13.07 13.68
C GLY A 628 -12.81 -13.89 12.46
N PRO A 629 -11.86 -14.84 12.64
CA PRO A 629 -11.41 -15.73 11.57
C PRO A 629 -12.55 -16.63 11.06
N GLY A 630 -12.47 -17.01 9.77
CA GLY A 630 -13.36 -18.01 9.16
C GLY A 630 -14.75 -17.52 8.73
N ARG A 631 -15.05 -16.22 8.77
CA ARG A 631 -16.40 -15.63 8.59
C ARG A 631 -17.43 -16.08 9.64
N PHE A 632 -16.99 -16.58 10.80
CA PHE A 632 -17.91 -16.85 11.91
C PHE A 632 -18.34 -15.54 12.56
N SER A 633 -19.66 -15.33 12.56
CA SER A 633 -20.40 -14.26 13.26
C SER A 633 -20.04 -12.82 12.88
N ILE A 634 -20.98 -12.14 12.23
CA ILE A 634 -21.02 -10.67 12.12
C ILE A 634 -21.82 -10.18 13.33
N PHE A 635 -21.14 -9.67 14.36
CA PHE A 635 -21.77 -9.29 15.63
C PHE A 635 -22.31 -7.86 15.61
N SER A 636 -23.61 -7.70 15.85
CA SER A 636 -24.19 -6.42 16.28
C SER A 636 -23.78 -6.10 17.72
N ARG A 637 -23.65 -4.82 18.07
CA ARG A 637 -23.48 -4.34 19.45
C ARG A 637 -24.62 -4.80 20.38
N THR A 638 -25.80 -5.09 19.82
CA THR A 638 -26.99 -5.58 20.52
C THR A 638 -26.99 -7.08 20.83
N GLN A 639 -25.94 -7.83 20.46
CA GLN A 639 -25.83 -9.29 20.66
C GLN A 639 -24.70 -9.68 21.65
N LEU A 640 -24.14 -8.70 22.36
CA LEU A 640 -23.11 -8.93 23.37
C LEU A 640 -23.73 -8.82 24.76
N PRO A 641 -23.44 -9.74 25.69
CA PRO A 641 -23.89 -9.61 27.07
C PRO A 641 -23.25 -8.36 27.70
N THR A 642 -24.08 -7.47 28.24
CA THR A 642 -23.64 -6.31 29.00
C THR A 642 -23.09 -6.76 30.35
N PHE A 643 -21.98 -6.17 30.80
CA PHE A 643 -21.53 -6.30 32.20
C PHE A 643 -22.34 -5.34 33.08
N GLU A 644 -23.65 -5.53 33.11
CA GLU A 644 -24.54 -4.81 34.01
C GLU A 644 -24.44 -5.40 35.42
N ASN A 645 -23.73 -4.69 36.27
CA ASN A 645 -23.89 -4.80 37.70
C ASN A 645 -25.22 -4.10 38.04
N GLU A 646 -26.26 -4.84 38.37
CA GLU A 646 -27.60 -4.31 38.66
C GLU A 646 -27.60 -3.38 39.89
N SER A 647 -27.35 -2.08 39.73
CA SER A 647 -27.69 -1.03 40.71
C SER A 647 -27.29 0.39 40.28
N GLN A 648 -27.97 0.94 39.26
CA GLN A 648 -28.64 2.26 39.29
C GLN A 648 -29.00 2.73 37.88
N PRO A 649 -30.22 3.28 37.65
CA PRO A 649 -30.53 3.96 36.40
C PRO A 649 -29.70 5.24 36.30
N SER A 650 -28.98 5.41 35.19
CA SER A 650 -28.36 6.71 34.89
C SER A 650 -29.45 7.78 34.80
N PRO A 651 -29.28 8.96 35.43
CA PRO A 651 -30.26 10.03 35.34
C PRO A 651 -30.43 10.47 33.87
N ALA A 652 -31.64 10.88 33.51
CA ALA A 652 -31.93 11.37 32.17
C ALA A 652 -30.94 12.49 31.78
N PRO A 653 -30.42 12.51 30.52
CA PRO A 653 -29.36 13.41 30.11
C PRO A 653 -29.80 14.86 30.32
N LYS A 654 -29.03 15.60 31.14
CA LYS A 654 -29.25 17.02 31.34
C LYS A 654 -29.03 17.76 30.02
N PRO A 655 -29.78 18.85 29.75
CA PRO A 655 -29.55 19.66 28.56
C PRO A 655 -28.10 20.16 28.58
N ILE A 656 -27.37 19.89 27.50
CA ILE A 656 -25.96 20.24 27.34
C ILE A 656 -25.84 21.78 27.46
N PRO A 657 -24.99 22.32 28.36
CA PRO A 657 -24.76 23.75 28.43
C PRO A 657 -24.24 24.29 27.10
N SER A 658 -24.61 25.52 26.74
CA SER A 658 -23.94 26.25 25.65
C SER A 658 -22.43 26.25 25.88
N THR A 659 -21.65 26.01 24.82
CA THR A 659 -20.19 25.76 24.91
C THR A 659 -19.45 26.87 25.66
N GLU A 660 -19.87 28.13 25.50
CA GLU A 660 -19.35 29.29 26.23
C GLU A 660 -19.54 29.16 27.75
N THR A 661 -20.69 28.66 28.20
CA THR A 661 -21.03 28.49 29.62
C THR A 661 -20.18 27.39 30.27
N PHE A 662 -20.03 26.25 29.59
CA PHE A 662 -19.17 25.14 30.06
C PHE A 662 -17.71 25.56 30.20
N LEU A 663 -17.19 26.34 29.24
CA LEU A 663 -15.82 26.85 29.29
C LEU A 663 -15.62 27.82 30.46
N LEU A 664 -16.56 28.73 30.73
CA LEU A 664 -16.50 29.65 31.87
C LEU A 664 -16.52 28.93 33.23
N GLU A 665 -17.34 27.88 33.39
CA GLU A 665 -17.38 27.07 34.62
C GLU A 665 -16.06 26.33 34.89
N ILE A 666 -15.39 25.83 33.83
CA ILE A 666 -14.08 25.17 33.92
C ILE A 666 -12.93 26.17 34.07
N GLU A 667 -13.03 27.35 33.47
CA GLU A 667 -12.07 28.44 33.64
C GLU A 667 -11.97 28.85 35.12
N ALA A 668 -13.12 28.94 35.80
CA ALA A 668 -13.21 29.22 37.23
C ALA A 668 -12.67 28.08 38.13
N ASN A 669 -12.76 26.82 37.69
CA ASN A 669 -12.36 25.66 38.51
C ASN A 669 -10.87 25.32 38.37
N LEU A 670 -10.03 26.10 39.05
CA LEU A 670 -8.57 25.91 39.07
C LEU A 670 -8.14 24.52 39.56
N SER A 671 -8.75 24.00 40.63
CA SER A 671 -8.42 22.70 41.21
C SER A 671 -8.68 21.54 40.24
N LEU A 672 -9.78 21.59 39.48
CA LEU A 672 -10.07 20.60 38.43
C LEU A 672 -9.04 20.66 37.29
N LYS A 673 -8.69 21.86 36.81
CA LYS A 673 -7.66 22.02 35.76
C LYS A 673 -6.30 21.46 36.21
N GLN A 674 -5.89 21.74 37.45
CA GLN A 674 -4.65 21.22 38.01
C GLN A 674 -4.67 19.71 38.20
N HIS A 675 -5.79 19.13 38.66
CA HIS A 675 -5.98 17.68 38.76
C HIS A 675 -5.89 16.98 37.39
N LEU A 676 -6.60 17.47 36.38
CA LEU A 676 -6.58 16.89 35.03
C LEU A 676 -5.19 17.00 34.37
N LYS A 677 -4.49 18.13 34.56
CA LYS A 677 -3.10 18.35 34.13
C LYS A 677 -2.14 17.34 34.78
N ALA A 678 -2.21 17.17 36.09
CA ALA A 678 -1.39 16.19 36.82
C ALA A 678 -1.69 14.76 36.36
N HIS A 679 -2.97 14.37 36.36
CA HIS A 679 -3.41 13.03 35.94
C HIS A 679 -2.98 12.69 34.50
N PHE A 680 -3.04 13.65 33.57
CA PHE A 680 -2.52 13.42 32.21
C PHE A 680 -1.01 13.17 32.19
N LEU A 681 -0.24 14.04 32.84
CA LEU A 681 1.22 13.98 32.88
C LEU A 681 1.75 12.75 33.63
N GLU A 682 0.99 12.26 34.61
CA GLU A 682 1.34 11.07 35.40
C GLU A 682 0.83 9.76 34.79
N ASN A 683 -0.35 9.72 34.16
CA ASN A 683 -1.04 8.45 33.84
C ASN A 683 -1.22 8.19 32.34
N LEU A 684 -1.06 9.19 31.47
CA LEU A 684 -1.12 9.02 30.01
C LEU A 684 0.22 9.38 29.34
N ASN A 685 0.76 10.56 29.62
CA ASN A 685 1.96 11.05 28.96
C ASN A 685 3.21 10.16 29.13
N PRO A 686 3.43 9.40 30.22
CA PRO A 686 4.60 8.52 30.32
C PRO A 686 4.61 7.35 29.32
N PHE A 687 3.43 6.91 28.86
CA PHE A 687 3.29 5.78 27.92
C PHE A 687 3.24 6.18 26.45
N TYR A 688 2.81 7.42 26.16
CA TYR A 688 2.58 7.92 24.80
C TYR A 688 3.44 9.12 24.42
N LYS A 689 3.99 9.83 25.42
CA LYS A 689 4.82 11.06 25.31
C LYS A 689 4.23 12.17 24.42
N PHE A 690 2.88 12.22 24.32
CA PHE A 690 2.09 13.12 23.47
C PHE A 690 2.56 14.59 23.49
N VAL A 691 2.94 15.09 24.66
CA VAL A 691 3.42 16.48 24.87
C VAL A 691 4.70 16.49 25.69
N ASP A 692 5.49 17.53 25.51
CA ASP A 692 6.70 17.75 26.27
C ASP A 692 6.42 18.58 27.54
N PRO A 693 6.68 18.05 28.76
CA PRO A 693 6.47 18.81 30.00
C PRO A 693 7.36 20.05 30.15
N ILE A 694 8.46 20.15 29.41
CA ILE A 694 9.40 21.27 29.47
C ILE A 694 8.95 22.43 28.57
N TRP A 695 8.41 22.12 27.39
CA TRP A 695 7.98 23.13 26.41
C TRP A 695 6.54 23.59 26.59
N LEU A 696 5.64 22.72 27.07
CA LEU A 696 4.34 23.19 27.58
C LEU A 696 4.52 23.74 29.00
N ASN A 697 4.87 25.02 29.08
CA ASN A 697 4.67 25.81 30.30
C ASN A 697 3.16 26.00 30.54
N PHE A 698 2.50 24.94 31.03
CA PHE A 698 1.06 24.86 31.26
C PHE A 698 0.61 25.94 32.25
N SER A 699 0.14 27.06 31.72
CA SER A 699 -0.51 28.10 32.51
C SER A 699 -1.73 27.53 33.24
N ASP A 700 -1.98 28.03 34.45
CA ASP A 700 -3.22 27.78 35.20
C ASP A 700 -4.45 28.49 34.57
N LEU A 701 -4.18 29.43 33.65
CA LEU A 701 -5.15 30.11 32.81
C LEU A 701 -5.35 29.35 31.48
N PHE A 702 -6.59 29.29 30.99
CA PHE A 702 -6.89 28.69 29.69
C PHE A 702 -6.43 29.65 28.55
N PRO A 703 -5.99 29.15 27.38
CA PRO A 703 -5.35 30.00 26.36
C PRO A 703 -6.36 30.77 25.48
N HIS A 704 -7.10 31.74 26.04
CA HIS A 704 -8.18 32.48 25.34
C HIS A 704 -7.75 33.19 24.03
N ASN A 705 -6.46 33.51 23.88
CA ASN A 705 -5.94 34.26 22.72
C ASN A 705 -5.30 33.39 21.62
N ASP A 706 -5.22 32.06 21.79
CA ASP A 706 -4.57 31.14 20.85
C ASP A 706 -5.46 29.91 20.60
N THR A 707 -6.04 29.82 19.40
CA THR A 707 -6.97 28.73 19.05
C THR A 707 -6.26 27.37 18.90
N ALA A 708 -4.97 27.33 18.55
CA ALA A 708 -4.20 26.08 18.46
C ALA A 708 -3.88 25.52 19.85
N LEU A 709 -3.59 26.39 20.82
CA LEU A 709 -3.46 25.99 22.23
C LEU A 709 -4.81 25.62 22.86
N GLN A 710 -5.93 26.27 22.49
CA GLN A 710 -7.27 25.85 22.91
C GLN A 710 -7.55 24.41 22.47
N LEU A 711 -7.34 24.11 21.18
CA LEU A 711 -7.50 22.77 20.62
C LEU A 711 -6.65 21.73 21.37
N LEU A 712 -5.37 22.03 21.66
CA LEU A 712 -4.51 21.13 22.42
C LEU A 712 -4.97 20.93 23.87
N TYR A 713 -5.31 21.99 24.58
CA TYR A 713 -5.73 21.91 25.99
C TYR A 713 -7.06 21.17 26.11
N SER A 714 -8.02 21.38 25.20
CA SER A 714 -9.30 20.65 25.19
C SER A 714 -9.15 19.19 24.81
N ALA A 715 -8.30 18.84 23.83
CA ALA A 715 -7.99 17.44 23.54
C ALA A 715 -7.33 16.73 24.75
N LEU A 716 -6.38 17.42 25.40
CA LEU A 716 -5.66 16.93 26.58
C LEU A 716 -6.59 16.75 27.80
N PHE A 717 -7.40 17.75 28.13
CA PHE A 717 -8.34 17.65 29.25
C PHE A 717 -9.47 16.65 28.99
N GLY A 718 -9.90 16.46 27.74
CA GLY A 718 -10.82 15.38 27.37
C GLY A 718 -10.22 13.98 27.61
N ALA A 719 -8.99 13.76 27.15
CA ALA A 719 -8.25 12.51 27.41
C ALA A 719 -7.98 12.27 28.91
N ALA A 720 -7.64 13.33 29.65
CA ALA A 720 -7.44 13.28 31.09
C ALA A 720 -8.73 12.95 31.84
N ALA A 721 -9.83 13.64 31.53
CA ALA A 721 -11.13 13.47 32.18
C ALA A 721 -11.66 12.04 31.96
N HIS A 722 -11.56 11.52 30.74
CA HIS A 722 -12.02 10.16 30.42
C HIS A 722 -11.33 9.05 31.21
N SER A 723 -10.04 9.25 31.56
CA SER A 723 -9.24 8.28 32.33
C SER A 723 -9.15 8.61 33.82
N SER A 724 -9.78 9.70 34.28
CA SER A 724 -9.73 10.18 35.65
C SER A 724 -10.95 9.69 36.44
N PRO A 725 -10.78 8.98 37.57
CA PRO A 725 -11.90 8.55 38.41
C PRO A 725 -12.62 9.71 39.12
N MET A 726 -12.18 10.96 38.92
CA MET A 726 -12.77 12.17 39.51
C MET A 726 -13.49 13.07 38.49
N ALA A 727 -13.63 12.66 37.24
CA ALA A 727 -14.35 13.41 36.20
C ALA A 727 -15.45 12.55 35.56
N SER A 728 -16.53 13.19 35.09
CA SER A 728 -17.62 12.48 34.40
C SER A 728 -17.27 12.24 32.92
N LYS A 729 -17.86 11.18 32.33
CA LYS A 729 -17.77 10.95 30.88
C LYS A 729 -18.33 12.13 30.08
N GLU A 730 -19.42 12.74 30.56
CA GLU A 730 -20.05 13.94 29.98
C GLU A 730 -19.06 15.13 29.88
N MET A 731 -18.24 15.34 30.90
CA MET A 731 -17.18 16.37 30.91
C MET A 731 -16.10 16.06 29.87
N ALA A 732 -15.66 14.80 29.78
CA ALA A 732 -14.69 14.37 28.77
C ALA A 732 -15.24 14.53 27.34
N GLU A 733 -16.48 14.12 27.10
CA GLU A 733 -17.15 14.26 25.81
C GLU A 733 -17.34 15.73 25.41
N THR A 734 -17.62 16.62 26.36
CA THR A 734 -17.79 18.05 26.07
C THR A 734 -16.46 18.74 25.77
N PHE A 735 -15.38 18.40 26.49
CA PHE A 735 -14.01 18.82 26.12
C PHE A 735 -13.61 18.33 24.71
N ILE A 736 -13.89 17.07 24.39
CA ILE A 736 -13.59 16.49 23.07
C ILE A 736 -14.46 17.13 21.99
N SER A 737 -15.75 17.37 22.23
CA SER A 737 -16.66 18.03 21.28
C SER A 737 -16.21 19.45 20.94
N TYR A 738 -15.78 20.23 21.94
CA TYR A 738 -15.21 21.55 21.70
C TYR A 738 -13.88 21.46 20.91
N ALA A 739 -13.00 20.51 21.26
CA ALA A 739 -11.78 20.26 20.48
C ALA A 739 -12.11 19.90 19.02
N GLU A 740 -13.06 18.99 18.75
CA GLU A 740 -13.51 18.65 17.40
C GLU A 740 -13.99 19.87 16.60
N SER A 741 -14.71 20.81 17.24
CA SER A 741 -15.16 22.05 16.59
C SER A 741 -14.02 22.99 16.19
N LEU A 742 -12.88 22.93 16.89
CA LEU A 742 -11.68 23.71 16.58
C LEU A 742 -10.77 23.04 15.54
N VAL A 743 -10.84 21.71 15.35
CA VAL A 743 -9.95 20.96 14.46
C VAL A 743 -9.91 21.54 13.05
N GLN A 744 -11.06 21.76 12.40
CA GLN A 744 -11.08 22.24 11.01
C GLN A 744 -10.45 23.63 10.88
N LYS A 745 -10.75 24.54 11.81
CA LYS A 745 -10.18 25.90 11.81
C LYS A 745 -8.66 25.85 12.01
N CYS A 746 -8.19 25.17 13.05
CA CYS A 746 -6.77 25.12 13.39
C CYS A 746 -5.93 24.39 12.31
N TYR A 747 -6.49 23.38 11.66
CA TYR A 747 -5.81 22.67 10.58
C TYR A 747 -5.69 23.50 9.29
N LEU A 748 -6.51 24.53 9.10
CA LEU A 748 -6.44 25.45 7.96
C LEU A 748 -5.63 26.71 8.27
N GLU A 749 -5.73 27.23 9.50
CA GLU A 749 -5.13 28.52 9.89
C GLU A 749 -3.81 28.40 10.66
N HIS A 750 -3.54 27.27 11.33
CA HIS A 750 -2.49 27.12 12.34
C HIS A 750 -1.75 25.77 12.22
N LEU A 751 -1.08 25.52 11.09
CA LEU A 751 -0.27 24.32 10.83
C LEU A 751 0.99 24.27 11.73
N CYS A 752 0.82 23.90 13.01
CA CYS A 752 1.86 24.00 14.04
C CYS A 752 1.85 22.80 15.02
N LEU A 753 2.91 22.69 15.82
CA LEU A 753 3.14 21.54 16.71
C LEU A 753 1.99 21.28 17.71
N PRO A 754 1.35 22.29 18.36
CA PRO A 754 0.18 22.06 19.20
C PRO A 754 -1.00 21.37 18.49
N VAL A 755 -1.24 21.70 17.21
CA VAL A 755 -2.31 21.06 16.42
C VAL A 755 -1.96 19.61 16.09
N LEU A 756 -0.68 19.30 15.83
CA LEU A 756 -0.23 17.93 15.66
C LEU A 756 -0.43 17.12 16.95
N GLN A 757 0.01 17.66 18.09
CA GLN A 757 -0.16 17.01 19.41
C GLN A 757 -1.64 16.77 19.72
N ALA A 758 -2.51 17.74 19.45
CA ALA A 758 -3.96 17.62 19.63
C ALA A 758 -4.57 16.52 18.74
N LEU A 759 -4.19 16.47 17.45
CA LEU A 759 -4.67 15.43 16.53
C LEU A 759 -4.24 14.03 16.93
N VAL A 760 -3.01 13.85 17.44
CA VAL A 760 -2.53 12.56 17.96
C VAL A 760 -3.34 12.14 19.20
N ILE A 761 -3.67 13.07 20.10
CA ILE A 761 -4.52 12.81 21.28
C ILE A 761 -5.97 12.49 20.87
N LEU A 762 -6.55 13.21 19.89
CA LEU A 762 -7.90 12.96 19.39
C LEU A 762 -8.00 11.62 18.63
N ALA A 763 -7.02 11.29 17.80
CA ALA A 763 -6.91 10.00 17.12
C ALA A 763 -6.86 8.85 18.15
N TRP A 764 -6.00 8.98 19.16
CA TRP A 764 -5.94 8.04 20.29
C TRP A 764 -7.30 7.88 20.97
N TYR A 765 -7.92 8.98 21.39
CA TYR A 765 -9.20 8.97 22.12
C TYR A 765 -10.28 8.21 21.34
N LYS A 766 -10.43 8.50 20.05
CA LYS A 766 -11.43 7.87 19.18
C LYS A 766 -11.12 6.41 18.88
N HIS A 767 -9.85 6.04 18.70
CA HIS A 767 -9.48 4.64 18.58
C HIS A 767 -9.80 3.82 19.85
N MET A 768 -9.63 4.41 21.04
CA MET A 768 -9.99 3.75 22.32
C MET A 768 -11.50 3.65 22.52
N GLN A 769 -12.25 4.67 22.12
CA GLN A 769 -13.73 4.66 22.06
C GLN A 769 -14.31 3.83 20.90
N LEU A 770 -13.46 3.02 20.23
CA LEU A 770 -13.79 2.18 19.07
C LEU A 770 -14.33 2.88 17.83
N ASP A 771 -14.50 4.22 17.84
CA ASP A 771 -14.81 5.09 16.70
C ASP A 771 -13.66 5.06 15.67
N SER A 772 -13.67 4.01 14.85
CA SER A 772 -12.72 3.81 13.75
C SER A 772 -12.81 4.93 12.71
N ALA A 773 -13.94 5.62 12.56
CA ALA A 773 -14.11 6.63 11.52
C ALA A 773 -13.36 7.93 11.89
N LYS A 774 -13.67 8.51 13.06
CA LYS A 774 -12.96 9.71 13.53
C LYS A 774 -11.52 9.42 13.96
N GLY A 775 -11.24 8.23 14.50
CA GLY A 775 -9.89 7.80 14.84
C GLY A 775 -8.94 7.87 13.65
N HIS A 776 -9.28 7.17 12.55
CA HIS A 776 -8.45 7.21 11.34
C HIS A 776 -8.43 8.61 10.69
N LEU A 777 -9.52 9.39 10.75
CA LEU A 777 -9.53 10.76 10.24
C LEU A 777 -8.46 11.62 10.94
N TYR A 778 -8.47 11.70 12.26
CA TYR A 778 -7.48 12.47 13.02
C TYR A 778 -6.07 11.88 12.90
N HIS A 779 -5.94 10.55 12.76
CA HIS A 779 -4.66 9.88 12.50
C HIS A 779 -4.04 10.28 11.15
N TYR A 780 -4.82 10.28 10.07
CA TYR A 780 -4.35 10.71 8.75
C TYR A 780 -4.12 12.23 8.67
N MET A 781 -4.88 13.05 9.41
CA MET A 781 -4.58 14.48 9.58
C MET A 781 -3.27 14.69 10.35
N ALA A 782 -3.00 13.91 11.41
CA ALA A 782 -1.72 13.96 12.12
C ALA A 782 -0.56 13.54 11.22
N ILE A 783 -0.71 12.50 10.40
CA ILE A 783 0.30 12.12 9.39
C ILE A 783 0.51 13.27 8.39
N GLY A 784 -0.56 13.84 7.82
CA GLY A 784 -0.49 14.99 6.90
C GLY A 784 0.25 16.20 7.49
N LEU A 785 -0.07 16.58 8.73
CA LEU A 785 0.58 17.69 9.43
C LEU A 785 2.03 17.36 9.83
N SER A 786 2.35 16.11 10.21
CA SER A 786 3.74 15.71 10.44
C SER A 786 4.58 15.82 9.17
N ASN A 787 4.02 15.47 8.01
CA ASN A 787 4.70 15.64 6.73
C ASN A 787 4.91 17.13 6.39
N HIS A 788 3.92 17.99 6.69
CA HIS A 788 4.05 19.46 6.55
C HIS A 788 5.13 20.04 7.48
N LEU A 789 5.23 19.55 8.72
CA LEU A 789 6.27 19.90 9.70
C LEU A 789 7.63 19.22 9.41
N LYS A 790 7.78 18.53 8.28
CA LYS A 790 9.03 17.93 7.74
C LYS A 790 9.79 17.00 8.70
N ILE A 791 9.10 16.28 9.58
CA ILE A 791 9.79 15.50 10.64
C ILE A 791 10.67 14.35 10.08
N GLY A 792 10.42 13.92 8.84
CA GLY A 792 11.26 12.95 8.12
C GLY A 792 12.61 13.49 7.61
N ASP A 793 12.78 14.81 7.44
CA ASP A 793 14.03 15.42 6.95
C ASP A 793 15.06 15.66 8.10
N ALA A 794 14.72 15.32 9.35
CA ALA A 794 15.43 15.70 10.57
C ALA A 794 16.71 14.89 10.85
N THR A 795 17.55 14.65 9.85
CA THR A 795 18.60 13.61 9.89
C THR A 795 20.01 14.07 10.27
N GLN A 796 20.40 15.34 10.06
CA GLN A 796 21.82 15.77 10.17
C GLN A 796 22.07 17.25 10.63
N ARG A 797 21.51 17.71 11.77
CA ARG A 797 21.86 19.03 12.37
C ARG A 797 21.85 19.02 13.90
N GLU A 798 22.51 20.01 14.51
CA GLU A 798 22.17 20.41 15.88
C GLU A 798 20.70 20.86 15.90
N HIS A 799 19.83 20.04 16.50
CA HIS A 799 18.40 20.31 16.50
C HIS A 799 18.06 21.49 17.42
N THR A 800 17.32 22.46 16.89
CA THR A 800 16.69 23.50 17.69
C THR A 800 15.64 22.90 18.65
N ALA A 801 15.30 23.62 19.71
CA ALA A 801 14.25 23.27 20.65
C ALA A 801 12.94 22.79 19.98
N ASN A 802 12.53 23.49 18.91
CA ASN A 802 11.29 23.18 18.19
C ASN A 802 11.42 21.90 17.36
N GLU A 803 12.58 21.65 16.73
CA GLU A 803 12.83 20.39 16.01
C GLU A 803 12.86 19.21 16.98
N ILE A 804 13.50 19.35 18.15
CA ILE A 804 13.49 18.34 19.22
C ILE A 804 12.06 17.99 19.65
N ALA A 805 11.24 18.99 19.98
CA ALA A 805 9.85 18.79 20.38
C ALA A 805 9.01 18.14 19.26
N THR A 806 9.32 18.48 18.01
CA THR A 806 8.67 17.94 16.81
C THR A 806 9.02 16.46 16.58
N ILE A 807 10.30 16.08 16.69
CA ILE A 807 10.74 14.66 16.60
C ILE A 807 10.11 13.83 17.73
N ARG A 808 10.05 14.37 18.97
CA ARG A 808 9.37 13.72 20.10
C ARG A 808 7.91 13.42 19.78
N THR A 809 7.17 14.39 19.24
CA THR A 809 5.77 14.22 18.84
C THR A 809 5.59 13.27 17.64
N PHE A 810 6.54 13.20 16.70
CA PHE A 810 6.53 12.15 15.66
C PHE A 810 6.57 10.76 16.29
N TRP A 811 7.44 10.52 17.27
CA TRP A 811 7.51 9.19 17.91
C TRP A 811 6.20 8.84 18.66
N SER A 812 5.46 9.82 19.18
CA SER A 812 4.08 9.62 19.68
C SER A 812 3.10 9.20 18.59
N LEU A 813 3.14 9.84 17.42
CA LEU A 813 2.33 9.45 16.25
C LEU A 813 2.73 8.06 15.74
N TYR A 814 4.03 7.74 15.71
CA TYR A 814 4.52 6.40 15.36
C TYR A 814 4.07 5.34 16.36
N PHE A 815 4.20 5.59 17.67
CA PHE A 815 3.68 4.69 18.69
C PHE A 815 2.17 4.47 18.50
N LEU A 816 1.41 5.53 18.22
CA LEU A 816 -0.02 5.42 17.93
C LEU A 816 -0.29 4.53 16.71
N ASP A 817 0.43 4.75 15.62
CA ASP A 817 0.33 4.01 14.35
C ASP A 817 0.70 2.51 14.47
N ARG A 818 1.50 2.13 15.48
CA ARG A 818 1.88 0.72 15.74
C ARG A 818 1.12 0.05 16.89
N VAL A 819 0.45 0.82 17.75
CA VAL A 819 -0.12 0.32 19.01
C VAL A 819 -1.64 0.56 19.15
N ALA A 820 -2.19 1.62 18.55
CA ALA A 820 -3.62 1.94 18.58
C ALA A 820 -4.31 1.73 17.23
N THR A 821 -3.70 2.19 16.14
CA THR A 821 -4.25 2.06 14.77
C THR A 821 -4.33 0.60 14.31
N PRO A 822 -3.38 -0.32 14.65
CA PRO A 822 -3.46 -1.73 14.29
C PRO A 822 -4.43 -2.53 15.18
N LYS A 823 -5.73 -2.21 15.07
CA LYS A 823 -6.77 -3.24 15.21
C LYS A 823 -6.38 -4.35 14.22
N LEU A 824 -6.09 -5.56 14.71
CA LEU A 824 -5.41 -6.62 13.94
C LEU A 824 -5.98 -6.75 12.51
N GLY A 825 -5.16 -6.48 11.49
CA GLY A 825 -5.58 -6.51 10.08
C GLY A 825 -5.63 -5.15 9.38
N CYS A 826 -5.63 -4.03 10.11
CA CYS A 826 -5.41 -2.70 9.54
C CYS A 826 -3.91 -2.48 9.20
N PRO A 827 -3.56 -2.09 7.96
CA PRO A 827 -2.19 -1.68 7.62
C PRO A 827 -1.86 -0.33 8.27
N SER A 828 -0.57 -0.09 8.54
CA SER A 828 -0.08 1.17 9.09
C SER A 828 -0.26 2.35 8.14
N GLY A 829 -0.61 3.52 8.68
CA GLY A 829 -0.69 4.78 7.93
C GLY A 829 0.68 5.42 7.66
N ILE A 830 1.71 5.06 8.43
CA ILE A 830 3.08 5.54 8.25
C ILE A 830 3.84 4.66 7.24
N PRO A 831 4.25 5.20 6.07
CA PRO A 831 5.10 4.51 5.09
C PRO A 831 6.61 4.71 5.35
N TRP A 832 6.97 5.52 6.35
CA TRP A 832 8.33 5.94 6.64
C TRP A 832 9.20 4.76 7.10
N ASP A 833 10.39 4.64 6.51
CA ASP A 833 11.45 3.82 7.09
C ASP A 833 12.07 4.57 8.28
N VAL A 834 11.78 4.08 9.49
CA VAL A 834 12.19 4.73 10.73
C VAL A 834 13.64 4.47 11.12
N ASP A 835 14.39 3.67 10.35
CA ASP A 835 15.85 3.49 10.55
C ASP A 835 16.64 4.79 10.28
N TYR A 836 16.03 5.80 9.62
CA TYR A 836 16.63 7.12 9.33
C TYR A 836 16.26 8.23 10.32
N ILE A 837 15.32 8.01 11.24
CA ILE A 837 14.80 9.07 12.13
C ILE A 837 15.55 9.04 13.47
N THR A 838 16.02 10.22 13.93
CA THR A 838 16.70 10.39 15.23
C THR A 838 15.91 9.70 16.35
N PRO A 839 16.47 8.66 17.01
CA PRO A 839 15.75 7.90 18.03
C PRO A 839 15.26 8.78 19.17
N TYR A 840 14.09 8.45 19.73
CA TYR A 840 13.46 9.28 20.76
C TYR A 840 14.40 9.59 21.92
N ILE A 841 15.17 8.60 22.38
CA ILE A 841 16.12 8.75 23.50
C ILE A 841 17.23 9.76 23.21
N ASP A 842 17.68 9.85 21.96
CA ASP A 842 18.77 10.73 21.54
C ASP A 842 18.28 12.20 21.40
N THR A 843 16.97 12.43 21.39
CA THR A 843 16.38 13.77 21.51
C THR A 843 16.34 14.30 22.95
N VAL A 844 16.58 13.46 23.97
CA VAL A 844 16.40 13.81 25.39
C VAL A 844 17.74 14.16 26.05
N PRO A 845 17.87 15.32 26.72
CA PRO A 845 19.07 15.66 27.49
C PRO A 845 19.46 14.54 28.46
N ALA A 846 20.75 14.19 28.53
CA ALA A 846 21.21 12.98 29.20
C ALA A 846 20.92 12.94 30.71
N ASP A 847 20.78 14.11 31.34
CA ASP A 847 20.36 14.36 32.72
C ASP A 847 18.82 14.25 32.92
N ALA A 848 18.04 14.47 31.87
CA ALA A 848 16.58 14.38 31.84
C ALA A 848 16.03 13.02 31.36
N VAL A 849 16.87 12.01 31.10
CA VAL A 849 16.44 10.68 30.65
C VAL A 849 15.76 9.90 31.78
N ASP A 850 14.44 10.06 31.88
CA ASP A 850 13.57 9.33 32.80
C ASP A 850 13.28 7.88 32.37
N MET A 851 12.75 7.08 33.30
CA MET A 851 12.37 5.69 33.04
C MET A 851 11.30 5.55 31.95
N ALA A 852 10.45 6.57 31.79
CA ALA A 852 9.41 6.60 30.77
C ALA A 852 9.96 6.89 29.37
N ALA A 853 10.90 7.82 29.21
CA ALA A 853 11.57 8.12 27.93
C ALA A 853 12.36 6.90 27.43
N LEU A 854 13.09 6.26 28.35
CA LEU A 854 13.84 5.04 28.05
C LEU A 854 12.92 3.88 27.65
N THR A 855 11.79 3.72 28.35
CA THR A 855 10.80 2.69 28.00
C THR A 855 10.19 2.96 26.63
N PHE A 856 9.75 4.19 26.40
CA PHE A 856 9.04 4.60 25.19
C PHE A 856 9.89 4.40 23.93
N ASP A 857 11.16 4.83 23.97
CA ASP A 857 12.13 4.58 22.89
C ASP A 857 12.31 3.08 22.61
N HIS A 858 12.52 2.26 23.65
CA HIS A 858 12.64 0.81 23.49
C HIS A 858 11.34 0.15 23.02
N GLN A 859 10.15 0.69 23.34
CA GLN A 859 8.88 0.22 22.79
C GLN A 859 8.74 0.57 21.30
N CYS A 860 9.11 1.79 20.86
CA CYS A 860 9.12 2.14 19.44
C CYS A 860 10.01 1.20 18.62
N ARG A 861 11.24 0.94 19.08
CA ARG A 861 12.17 -0.03 18.45
C ARG A 861 11.61 -1.46 18.42
N LEU A 862 10.97 -1.90 19.52
CA LEU A 862 10.30 -3.21 19.61
C LEU A 862 9.16 -3.34 18.58
N TYR A 863 8.35 -2.29 18.40
CA TYR A 863 7.24 -2.31 17.45
C TYR A 863 7.69 -2.17 15.98
N HIS A 864 8.83 -1.52 15.70
CA HIS A 864 9.49 -1.62 14.39
C HIS A 864 9.81 -3.08 14.05
N ILE A 865 10.46 -3.82 14.97
CA ILE A 865 10.80 -5.23 14.75
C ILE A 865 9.52 -6.05 14.56
N GLN A 866 8.45 -5.75 15.30
CA GLN A 866 7.16 -6.39 15.07
C GLN A 866 6.68 -6.16 13.63
N GLN A 867 6.67 -4.91 13.14
CA GLN A 867 6.17 -4.53 11.81
C GLN A 867 6.88 -5.30 10.68
N LYS A 868 8.21 -5.26 10.71
CA LYS A 868 9.14 -5.84 9.72
C LYS A 868 8.86 -7.29 9.35
N TYR A 869 8.29 -8.04 10.29
CA TYR A 869 7.90 -9.44 10.10
C TYR A 869 6.38 -9.64 9.98
N ILE A 870 5.58 -8.80 10.63
CA ILE A 870 4.11 -8.87 10.56
C ILE A 870 3.59 -8.60 9.15
N ASP A 871 4.04 -7.55 8.46
CA ASP A 871 3.53 -7.25 7.11
C ASP A 871 3.73 -8.44 6.17
N ILE A 872 4.92 -9.06 6.22
CA ILE A 872 5.23 -10.26 5.43
C ILE A 872 4.29 -11.40 5.83
N MET A 873 4.10 -11.67 7.13
CA MET A 873 3.29 -12.78 7.64
C MET A 873 1.77 -12.64 7.39
N TYR A 874 1.23 -11.44 7.23
CA TYR A 874 -0.21 -11.26 6.92
C TYR A 874 -0.51 -11.18 5.42
N THR A 875 0.48 -10.93 4.56
CA THR A 875 0.30 -11.06 3.09
C THR A 875 0.06 -12.50 2.66
N SER A 876 -0.60 -12.66 1.50
CA SER A 876 -0.81 -13.97 0.87
C SER A 876 0.50 -14.70 0.50
N SER A 877 1.65 -14.02 0.47
CA SER A 877 2.93 -14.70 0.20
C SER A 877 3.31 -15.65 1.33
N PHE A 878 3.02 -15.32 2.60
CA PHE A 878 3.34 -16.21 3.73
C PHE A 878 2.52 -17.50 3.70
N ASP A 879 1.21 -17.39 3.47
CA ASP A 879 0.32 -18.56 3.35
C ASP A 879 0.78 -19.49 2.20
N SER A 880 1.38 -18.94 1.14
CA SER A 880 1.93 -19.68 -0.01
C SER A 880 3.40 -20.11 0.09
N ALA A 881 4.14 -19.68 1.12
CA ALA A 881 5.57 -19.96 1.26
C ALA A 881 5.85 -21.44 1.57
N SER A 882 7.02 -21.94 1.17
CA SER A 882 7.44 -23.31 1.48
C SER A 882 7.74 -23.50 2.97
N SER A 883 7.72 -24.77 3.41
CA SER A 883 8.14 -25.20 4.74
C SER A 883 9.48 -24.59 5.17
N ALA A 884 10.48 -24.61 4.28
CA ALA A 884 11.82 -24.11 4.56
C ALA A 884 11.86 -22.57 4.66
N GLU A 885 11.15 -21.85 3.78
CA GLU A 885 11.05 -20.39 3.85
C GLU A 885 10.36 -19.92 5.15
N LYS A 886 9.27 -20.59 5.55
CA LYS A 886 8.60 -20.32 6.84
C LYS A 886 9.52 -20.60 8.03
N GLN A 887 10.28 -21.70 8.03
CA GLN A 887 11.26 -21.99 9.08
C GLN A 887 12.39 -20.94 9.13
N ALA A 888 12.89 -20.51 7.97
CA ALA A 888 13.90 -19.45 7.88
C ALA A 888 13.39 -18.09 8.37
N MET A 889 12.14 -17.74 8.05
CA MET A 889 11.47 -16.54 8.59
C MET A 889 11.33 -16.59 10.11
N TYR A 890 10.88 -17.72 10.67
CA TYR A 890 10.78 -17.94 12.11
C TYR A 890 12.14 -17.80 12.82
N ALA A 891 13.18 -18.42 12.26
CA ALA A 891 14.54 -18.32 12.78
C ALA A 891 15.06 -16.87 12.73
N LYS A 892 14.83 -16.15 11.63
CA LYS A 892 15.25 -14.75 11.48
C LYS A 892 14.54 -13.82 12.48
N ALA A 893 13.23 -13.95 12.64
CA ALA A 893 12.44 -13.16 13.59
C ALA A 893 12.86 -13.41 15.05
N ASN A 894 13.07 -14.68 15.43
CA ASN A 894 13.59 -15.02 16.77
C ASN A 894 15.01 -14.47 16.98
N ASN A 895 15.91 -14.57 16.00
CA ASN A 895 17.26 -14.04 16.10
C ASN A 895 17.27 -12.50 16.25
N GLU A 896 16.39 -11.78 15.55
CA GLU A 896 16.27 -10.33 15.70
C GLU A 896 15.68 -9.92 17.06
N MET A 897 14.71 -10.68 17.59
CA MET A 897 14.21 -10.50 18.96
C MET A 897 15.28 -10.81 20.04
N LEU A 898 16.15 -11.80 19.80
CA LEU A 898 17.28 -12.11 20.69
C LEU A 898 18.35 -11.01 20.66
N GLU A 899 18.68 -10.49 19.47
CA GLU A 899 19.60 -9.35 19.31
C GLU A 899 19.04 -8.06 19.92
N PHE A 900 17.75 -7.79 19.75
CA PHE A 900 17.07 -6.70 20.46
C PHE A 900 17.18 -6.88 21.98
N ARG A 901 16.90 -8.08 22.50
CA ARG A 901 16.99 -8.37 23.94
C ARG A 901 18.39 -8.11 24.51
N LYS A 902 19.46 -8.41 23.76
CA LYS A 902 20.85 -8.12 24.15
C LYS A 902 21.16 -6.60 24.19
N ARG A 903 20.33 -5.77 23.58
CA ARG A 903 20.49 -4.30 23.44
C ARG A 903 19.57 -3.49 24.36
N ILE A 904 18.71 -4.14 25.16
CA ILE A 904 17.84 -3.47 26.14
C ILE A 904 18.71 -2.80 27.23
N ASP A 905 18.44 -1.52 27.54
CA ASP A 905 19.12 -0.81 28.65
C ASP A 905 18.88 -1.53 29.99
N LYS A 906 19.94 -1.66 30.80
CA LYS A 906 19.89 -2.31 32.10
C LYS A 906 18.84 -1.75 33.04
N ARG A 907 18.54 -0.46 32.95
CA ARG A 907 17.55 0.25 33.79
C ARG A 907 16.13 -0.30 33.57
N LEU A 908 15.82 -0.88 32.41
CA LEU A 908 14.50 -1.48 32.14
C LEU A 908 14.30 -2.85 32.80
N TYR A 909 15.35 -3.50 33.32
CA TYR A 909 15.23 -4.80 33.98
C TYR A 909 14.70 -4.63 35.41
N ILE A 910 13.60 -5.31 35.72
CA ILE A 910 12.99 -5.29 37.05
C ILE A 910 13.92 -6.00 38.05
N SER A 911 14.46 -5.25 39.02
CA SER A 911 15.28 -5.81 40.10
C SER A 911 14.42 -6.59 41.09
N ARG A 912 14.91 -7.74 41.57
CA ARG A 912 14.27 -8.50 42.67
C ARG A 912 14.24 -7.75 44.02
N SER A 913 14.97 -6.63 44.15
CA SER A 913 15.12 -5.88 45.40
C SER A 913 14.38 -4.53 45.44
N LYS A 914 13.61 -4.17 44.41
CA LYS A 914 12.83 -2.93 44.35
C LYS A 914 11.40 -3.20 43.87
N LYS A 915 10.45 -2.34 44.26
CA LYS A 915 9.11 -2.32 43.67
C LYS A 915 9.26 -2.14 42.14
N PRO A 916 8.58 -2.93 41.30
CA PRO A 916 8.59 -2.71 39.85
C PRO A 916 7.89 -1.41 39.51
N ASP A 917 8.44 -0.66 38.56
CA ASP A 917 7.78 0.51 37.98
C ASP A 917 6.73 0.04 36.96
N ARG A 918 5.49 0.57 37.01
CA ARG A 918 4.44 0.33 36.01
C ARG A 918 4.91 0.49 34.56
N VAL A 919 5.82 1.42 34.29
CA VAL A 919 6.34 1.66 32.95
C VAL A 919 7.30 0.54 32.51
N GLN A 920 8.17 0.05 33.42
CA GLN A 920 8.94 -1.19 33.19
C GLN A 920 8.04 -2.41 32.98
N VAL A 921 6.96 -2.53 33.76
CA VAL A 921 5.98 -3.62 33.65
C VAL A 921 5.29 -3.59 32.28
N VAL A 922 4.84 -2.41 31.83
CA VAL A 922 4.25 -2.20 30.50
C VAL A 922 5.24 -2.55 29.39
N PHE A 923 6.52 -2.18 29.49
CA PHE A 923 7.55 -2.60 28.54
C PHE A 923 7.66 -4.12 28.42
N TRP A 924 7.79 -4.84 29.53
CA TRP A 924 7.96 -6.30 29.49
C TRP A 924 6.67 -7.03 29.05
N ILE A 925 5.49 -6.50 29.37
CA ILE A 925 4.22 -7.02 28.82
C ILE A 925 4.17 -6.82 27.30
N SER A 926 4.58 -5.65 26.79
CA SER A 926 4.72 -5.40 25.35
C SER A 926 5.72 -6.36 24.70
N TYR A 927 6.91 -6.54 25.27
CA TYR A 927 7.93 -7.48 24.77
C TYR A 927 7.39 -8.91 24.61
N HIS A 928 6.71 -9.42 25.65
CA HIS A 928 6.15 -10.78 25.61
C HIS A 928 4.92 -10.89 24.69
N SER A 929 4.11 -9.83 24.56
CA SER A 929 3.00 -9.76 23.59
C SER A 929 3.50 -9.76 22.15
N VAL A 930 4.52 -8.97 21.83
CA VAL A 930 5.18 -8.91 20.52
C VAL A 930 5.83 -10.25 20.17
N LEU A 931 6.55 -10.88 21.10
CA LEU A 931 7.14 -12.20 20.89
C LEU A 931 6.06 -13.25 20.59
N THR A 932 4.96 -13.25 21.36
CA THR A 932 3.82 -14.15 21.11
C THR A 932 3.20 -13.90 19.74
N ASN A 933 3.03 -12.63 19.34
CA ASN A 933 2.40 -12.22 18.07
C ASN A 933 3.26 -12.63 16.85
N LEU A 934 4.58 -12.47 16.95
CA LEU A 934 5.55 -12.91 15.92
C LEU A 934 5.62 -14.43 15.81
N GLN A 935 5.51 -15.16 16.92
CA GLN A 935 5.56 -16.63 16.93
C GLN A 935 4.25 -17.29 16.48
N ARG A 936 3.12 -16.59 16.61
CA ARG A 936 1.76 -17.12 16.40
C ARG A 936 1.53 -17.82 15.04
N PRO A 937 1.94 -17.29 13.87
CA PRO A 937 1.66 -17.94 12.59
C PRO A 937 2.37 -19.29 12.42
N PHE A 938 3.41 -19.56 13.22
CA PHE A 938 4.17 -20.80 13.23
C PHE A 938 3.58 -21.88 14.19
N LEU A 939 2.44 -21.60 14.82
CA LEU A 939 1.69 -22.56 15.65
C LEU A 939 0.75 -23.49 14.84
N ASN A 940 0.64 -23.31 13.52
CA ASN A 940 -0.28 -24.10 12.70
C ASN A 940 0.09 -25.60 12.71
N PRO A 941 -0.73 -26.50 13.29
CA PRO A 941 -0.40 -27.92 13.43
C PRO A 941 -0.61 -28.73 12.15
N PHE A 942 -1.30 -28.17 11.15
CA PHE A 942 -1.58 -28.83 9.88
C PHE A 942 -0.57 -28.46 8.78
N ASP A 943 0.32 -27.48 9.01
CA ASP A 943 1.44 -27.20 8.11
C ASP A 943 2.55 -28.27 8.32
N PRO A 944 2.86 -29.13 7.33
CA PRO A 944 3.82 -30.22 7.52
C PRO A 944 5.26 -29.77 7.76
N GLY A 945 5.59 -28.51 7.45
CA GLY A 945 6.87 -27.88 7.76
C GLY A 945 6.94 -27.30 9.18
N MET A 946 5.82 -26.81 9.71
CA MET A 946 5.77 -26.25 11.07
C MET A 946 5.53 -27.30 12.14
N VAL A 947 4.87 -28.42 11.82
CA VAL A 947 4.42 -29.43 12.81
C VAL A 947 5.51 -29.88 13.80
N GLN A 948 6.76 -30.04 13.36
CA GLN A 948 7.89 -30.40 14.23
C GLN A 948 8.29 -29.28 15.21
N ASN A 949 8.10 -28.02 14.81
CA ASN A 949 8.40 -26.84 15.61
C ASN A 949 7.25 -26.44 16.54
N VAL A 950 5.99 -26.77 16.23
CA VAL A 950 4.80 -26.39 17.02
C VAL A 950 4.98 -26.63 18.53
N PRO A 951 5.50 -27.77 19.03
CA PRO A 951 5.74 -27.95 20.47
C PRO A 951 6.75 -26.96 21.07
N ALA A 952 7.76 -26.52 20.32
CA ALA A 952 8.74 -25.53 20.77
C ALA A 952 8.18 -24.10 20.72
N VAL A 953 7.50 -23.73 19.62
CA VAL A 953 6.80 -22.45 19.46
C VAL A 953 5.75 -22.29 20.57
N PHE A 954 4.97 -23.33 20.85
CA PHE A 954 3.92 -23.33 21.86
C PHE A 954 4.46 -23.23 23.30
N ARG A 955 5.59 -23.87 23.61
CA ARG A 955 6.31 -23.67 24.87
C ARG A 955 6.79 -22.22 25.02
N SER A 956 7.28 -21.59 23.94
CA SER A 956 7.76 -20.20 23.95
C SER A 956 6.61 -19.18 24.14
N ALA A 957 5.48 -19.40 23.47
CA ALA A 957 4.26 -18.63 23.67
C ALA A 957 3.72 -18.76 25.10
N THR A 958 3.59 -19.99 25.61
CA THR A 958 3.12 -20.26 26.99
C THR A 958 4.06 -19.66 28.04
N ALA A 959 5.38 -19.74 27.84
CA ALA A 959 6.35 -19.07 28.72
C ALA A 959 6.20 -17.53 28.72
N SER A 960 5.87 -16.94 27.56
CA SER A 960 5.60 -15.50 27.43
C SER A 960 4.29 -15.09 28.10
N ALA A 961 3.22 -15.87 27.95
CA ALA A 961 1.96 -15.67 28.66
C ALA A 961 2.13 -15.82 30.18
N MET A 962 2.92 -16.80 30.65
CA MET A 962 3.29 -16.93 32.07
C MET A 962 4.10 -15.74 32.59
N ALA A 963 4.96 -15.13 31.75
CA ALA A 963 5.68 -13.92 32.13
C ALA A 963 4.72 -12.72 32.28
N ILE A 964 3.80 -12.52 31.32
CA ILE A 964 2.75 -11.48 31.40
C ILE A 964 1.90 -11.65 32.67
N SER A 965 1.43 -12.86 32.98
CA SER A 965 0.65 -13.11 34.21
C SER A 965 1.46 -13.04 35.51
N ARG A 966 2.79 -13.02 35.46
CA ARG A 966 3.64 -12.71 36.63
C ARG A 966 3.80 -11.20 36.81
N LEU A 967 4.05 -10.49 35.72
CA LEU A 967 4.19 -9.03 35.68
C LEU A 967 2.90 -8.33 36.14
N LEU A 968 1.74 -8.77 35.66
CA LEU A 968 0.43 -8.26 36.07
C LEU A 968 0.15 -8.50 37.56
N ARG A 969 0.49 -9.67 38.11
CA ARG A 969 0.35 -9.94 39.57
C ARG A 969 1.24 -9.05 40.42
N ALA A 970 2.48 -8.80 39.96
CA ALA A 970 3.41 -7.90 40.64
C ALA A 970 2.95 -6.43 40.62
N LEU A 971 2.07 -6.05 39.68
CA LEU A 971 1.43 -4.73 39.64
C LEU A 971 0.10 -4.71 40.43
N GLN A 972 -0.68 -5.79 40.41
CA GLN A 972 -1.92 -5.92 41.17
C GLN A 972 -1.68 -5.80 42.68
N SER A 973 -0.55 -6.29 43.20
CA SER A 973 -0.10 -6.06 44.58
C SER A 973 0.30 -4.61 44.91
N THR A 974 0.01 -3.65 44.02
CA THR A 974 0.39 -2.23 44.15
C THR A 974 -0.73 -1.25 43.81
N ASP A 975 -1.92 -1.72 43.42
CA ASP A 975 -3.09 -0.90 43.02
C ASP A 975 -2.86 0.03 41.79
N GLU A 976 -1.74 -0.14 41.07
CA GLU A 976 -1.40 0.65 39.87
C GLU A 976 -2.09 0.18 38.58
N VAL A 977 -2.89 -0.91 38.64
CA VAL A 977 -3.56 -1.56 37.50
C VAL A 977 -4.48 -0.59 36.73
N LYS A 978 -5.24 0.24 37.45
CA LYS A 978 -6.16 1.26 36.87
C LYS A 978 -5.45 2.35 36.07
N TYR A 979 -4.12 2.48 36.19
CA TYR A 979 -3.30 3.42 35.42
C TYR A 979 -2.54 2.73 34.27
N LEU A 980 -2.90 1.50 33.90
CA LEU A 980 -2.35 0.84 32.72
C LEU A 980 -2.93 1.46 31.43
N PRO A 981 -2.09 1.68 30.40
CA PRO A 981 -2.55 2.23 29.13
C PRO A 981 -3.42 1.22 28.35
N PRO A 982 -4.46 1.67 27.64
CA PRO A 982 -5.53 0.82 27.12
C PRO A 982 -5.09 -0.27 26.13
N PHE A 983 -3.95 -0.12 25.44
CA PHE A 983 -3.41 -1.17 24.56
C PHE A 983 -3.05 -2.47 25.31
N ILE A 984 -2.84 -2.40 26.63
CA ILE A 984 -2.59 -3.56 27.49
C ILE A 984 -3.80 -4.50 27.51
N VAL A 985 -5.04 -4.01 27.30
CA VAL A 985 -6.24 -4.84 27.14
C VAL A 985 -6.03 -5.89 26.04
N GLN A 986 -5.49 -5.48 24.87
CA GLN A 986 -5.20 -6.42 23.78
C GLN A 986 -4.07 -7.41 24.13
N HIS A 987 -3.09 -6.99 24.94
CA HIS A 987 -1.97 -7.87 25.36
C HIS A 987 -2.45 -8.91 26.39
N ILE A 988 -3.34 -8.52 27.31
CA ILE A 988 -4.00 -9.44 28.25
C ILE A 988 -4.91 -10.42 27.49
N LEU A 989 -5.67 -9.96 26.49
CA LEU A 989 -6.53 -10.81 25.67
C LEU A 989 -5.72 -11.90 24.93
N ARG A 990 -4.58 -11.54 24.34
CA ARG A 990 -3.64 -12.51 23.72
C ARG A 990 -3.06 -13.47 24.76
N CYS A 991 -2.73 -12.99 25.96
CA CYS A 991 -2.26 -13.81 27.07
C CYS A 991 -3.32 -14.83 27.53
N ALA A 992 -4.57 -14.40 27.67
CA ALA A 992 -5.71 -15.27 28.01
C ALA A 992 -5.88 -16.39 26.97
N LEU A 993 -5.88 -16.06 25.67
CA LEU A 993 -5.97 -17.06 24.59
C LEU A 993 -4.87 -18.12 24.69
N VAL A 994 -3.62 -17.73 24.96
CA VAL A 994 -2.49 -18.67 25.11
C VAL A 994 -2.63 -19.56 26.36
N HIS A 995 -3.08 -19.04 27.51
CA HIS A 995 -3.38 -19.88 28.68
C HIS A 995 -4.56 -20.83 28.44
N GLY A 996 -5.49 -20.45 27.55
CA GLY A 996 -6.58 -21.31 27.05
C GLY A 996 -6.07 -22.48 26.21
N LEU A 997 -5.14 -22.23 25.28
CA LEU A 997 -4.44 -23.30 24.55
C LEU A 997 -3.68 -24.21 25.53
N GLY A 998 -3.02 -23.62 26.53
CA GLY A 998 -2.31 -24.32 27.60
C GLY A 998 -3.20 -25.21 28.46
N LEU A 999 -4.48 -24.86 28.61
CA LEU A 999 -5.46 -25.68 29.33
C LEU A 999 -5.83 -26.95 28.56
N LEU A 1000 -6.19 -26.82 27.28
CA LEU A 1000 -6.62 -27.93 26.43
C LEU A 1000 -5.53 -29.03 26.34
N ALA A 1001 -4.29 -28.63 26.08
CA ALA A 1001 -3.14 -29.54 25.99
C ALA A 1001 -2.84 -30.28 27.32
N VAL A 1002 -3.35 -29.77 28.44
CA VAL A 1002 -3.08 -30.26 29.79
C VAL A 1002 -4.24 -31.10 30.34
N GLU A 1003 -5.47 -30.93 29.85
CA GLU A 1003 -6.55 -31.91 30.08
C GLU A 1003 -6.20 -33.26 29.46
N GLU A 1004 -5.65 -33.24 28.25
CA GLU A 1004 -5.23 -34.41 27.47
C GLU A 1004 -3.97 -35.11 28.06
N SER A 1005 -3.35 -34.54 29.10
CA SER A 1005 -2.12 -35.06 29.75
C SER A 1005 -2.13 -35.02 31.29
N GLY A 1006 -3.26 -34.71 31.94
CA GLY A 1006 -3.49 -34.89 33.39
C GLY A 1006 -2.94 -33.82 34.35
N GLY A 1007 -2.51 -32.65 33.87
CA GLY A 1007 -1.76 -31.65 34.68
C GLY A 1007 -2.51 -30.39 35.12
N GLN A 1008 -3.86 -30.39 35.13
CA GLN A 1008 -4.74 -29.20 34.99
C GLN A 1008 -4.45 -27.92 35.81
N ARG A 1009 -3.86 -27.99 37.02
CA ARG A 1009 -4.03 -26.91 38.03
C ARG A 1009 -3.42 -25.54 37.70
N VAL A 1010 -2.30 -25.45 36.98
CA VAL A 1010 -1.56 -24.18 36.85
C VAL A 1010 -2.08 -23.26 35.72
N SER A 1011 -2.53 -23.83 34.59
CA SER A 1011 -2.98 -23.00 33.44
C SER A 1011 -4.34 -22.35 33.72
N SER A 1012 -5.24 -23.02 34.46
CA SER A 1012 -6.56 -22.51 34.84
C SER A 1012 -6.47 -21.20 35.62
N GLY A 1013 -5.66 -21.18 36.68
CA GLY A 1013 -5.45 -19.99 37.51
C GLY A 1013 -4.74 -18.82 36.81
N ASN A 1014 -4.11 -19.03 35.64
CA ASN A 1014 -3.57 -17.95 34.80
C ASN A 1014 -4.58 -17.43 33.79
N PHE A 1015 -5.37 -18.32 33.17
CA PHE A 1015 -6.48 -17.98 32.28
C PHE A 1015 -7.50 -17.07 33.00
N TRP A 1016 -8.00 -17.53 34.15
CA TRP A 1016 -8.99 -16.80 34.95
C TRP A 1016 -8.46 -15.50 35.55
N PHE A 1017 -7.18 -15.48 35.91
CA PHE A 1017 -6.50 -14.26 36.32
C PHE A 1017 -6.52 -13.20 35.18
N CYS A 1018 -6.27 -13.59 33.92
CA CYS A 1018 -6.30 -12.65 32.80
C CYS A 1018 -7.70 -12.06 32.58
N PHE A 1019 -8.78 -12.85 32.73
CA PHE A 1019 -10.15 -12.32 32.66
C PHE A 1019 -10.47 -11.35 33.80
N ARG A 1020 -10.00 -11.62 35.03
CA ARG A 1020 -10.13 -10.66 36.14
C ARG A 1020 -9.43 -9.34 35.83
N MET A 1021 -8.22 -9.38 35.24
CA MET A 1021 -7.53 -8.15 34.82
C MET A 1021 -8.29 -7.37 33.73
N LEU A 1022 -9.03 -8.04 32.83
CA LEU A 1022 -9.89 -7.37 31.85
C LEU A 1022 -11.09 -6.67 32.52
N GLY A 1023 -11.69 -7.29 33.55
CA GLY A 1023 -12.73 -6.68 34.38
C GLY A 1023 -12.24 -5.51 35.24
N GLU A 1024 -11.05 -5.62 35.84
CA GLU A 1024 -10.41 -4.48 36.54
C GLU A 1024 -10.15 -3.30 35.58
N LEU A 1025 -9.83 -3.58 34.31
CA LEU A 1025 -9.62 -2.55 33.29
C LEU A 1025 -10.93 -2.02 32.65
N SER A 1026 -12.06 -2.73 32.71
CA SER A 1026 -13.33 -2.20 32.17
C SER A 1026 -13.89 -1.04 33.00
N MET A 1027 -13.45 -0.88 34.25
CA MET A 1027 -13.77 0.28 35.08
C MET A 1027 -13.20 1.60 34.53
N VAL A 1028 -12.12 1.55 33.74
CA VAL A 1028 -11.45 2.72 33.15
C VAL A 1028 -11.61 2.76 31.63
N TRP A 1029 -11.48 1.60 30.98
CA TRP A 1029 -11.51 1.44 29.52
C TRP A 1029 -12.73 0.63 29.06
N LYS A 1030 -13.91 1.01 29.56
CA LYS A 1030 -15.18 0.27 29.43
C LYS A 1030 -15.42 -0.23 28.00
N GLU A 1031 -15.50 0.69 27.04
CA GLU A 1031 -15.86 0.39 25.65
C GLU A 1031 -14.87 -0.56 24.97
N LEU A 1032 -13.57 -0.45 25.30
CA LEU A 1032 -12.53 -1.31 24.74
C LEU A 1032 -12.49 -2.71 25.40
N SER A 1033 -12.71 -2.79 26.71
CA SER A 1033 -12.70 -4.07 27.43
C SER A 1033 -13.98 -4.89 27.17
N GLU A 1034 -15.15 -4.24 27.19
CA GLU A 1034 -16.43 -4.87 26.83
C GLU A 1034 -16.45 -5.28 25.35
N GLY A 1035 -15.92 -4.45 24.45
CA GLY A 1035 -15.82 -4.76 23.02
C GLY A 1035 -14.82 -5.86 22.66
N THR A 1036 -14.03 -6.39 23.61
CA THR A 1036 -13.01 -7.41 23.32
C THR A 1036 -13.06 -8.66 24.20
N THR A 1037 -13.55 -8.56 25.45
CA THR A 1037 -13.64 -9.69 26.40
C THR A 1037 -14.53 -10.86 25.90
N PRO A 1038 -15.73 -10.62 25.31
CA PRO A 1038 -16.58 -11.69 24.78
C PRO A 1038 -15.91 -12.57 23.72
N PHE A 1039 -14.95 -12.04 22.95
CA PHE A 1039 -14.23 -12.80 21.93
C PHE A 1039 -13.42 -13.96 22.54
N ALA A 1040 -12.69 -13.72 23.64
CA ALA A 1040 -11.87 -14.77 24.26
C ALA A 1040 -12.72 -15.82 24.97
N LEU A 1041 -13.89 -15.43 25.50
CA LEU A 1041 -14.89 -16.35 26.04
C LEU A 1041 -15.51 -17.22 24.93
N MET A 1042 -15.86 -16.62 23.78
CA MET A 1042 -16.33 -17.37 22.61
C MET A 1042 -15.25 -18.32 22.08
N ALA A 1043 -13.99 -17.87 21.98
CA ALA A 1043 -12.88 -18.73 21.55
C ALA A 1043 -12.76 -19.97 22.46
N ALA A 1044 -12.85 -19.80 23.78
CA ALA A 1044 -12.87 -20.91 24.73
C ALA A 1044 -14.11 -21.81 24.54
N ARG A 1045 -15.33 -21.26 24.45
CA ARG A 1045 -16.56 -22.04 24.16
C ARG A 1045 -16.39 -22.86 22.86
N ASN A 1046 -15.87 -22.25 21.79
CA ASN A 1046 -15.62 -22.89 20.49
C ASN A 1046 -14.50 -23.95 20.51
N TRP A 1047 -13.62 -23.95 21.50
CA TRP A 1047 -12.61 -24.99 21.74
C TRP A 1047 -13.09 -26.10 22.69
N GLY A 1048 -14.33 -26.01 23.18
CA GLY A 1048 -14.98 -27.07 23.95
C GLY A 1048 -14.64 -27.07 25.44
N PHE A 1049 -14.44 -25.89 26.03
CA PHE A 1049 -14.50 -25.69 27.48
C PHE A 1049 -15.95 -25.84 27.97
N LYS A 1050 -16.18 -26.58 29.06
CA LYS A 1050 -17.51 -26.79 29.66
C LYS A 1050 -17.91 -25.61 30.59
N GLY A 1051 -19.23 -25.42 30.75
CA GLY A 1051 -19.83 -24.32 31.52
C GLY A 1051 -19.34 -24.27 32.97
N ASP A 1052 -19.26 -25.42 33.64
CA ASP A 1052 -18.85 -25.59 35.03
C ASP A 1052 -17.44 -25.05 35.38
N ALA A 1053 -16.63 -24.74 34.35
CA ALA A 1053 -15.31 -24.10 34.50
C ALA A 1053 -15.31 -22.58 34.25
N LEU A 1054 -16.44 -21.99 33.82
CA LEU A 1054 -16.65 -20.59 33.41
C LEU A 1054 -17.65 -19.89 34.35
N PRO A 1055 -17.24 -19.31 35.50
CA PRO A 1055 -18.19 -18.69 36.42
C PRO A 1055 -18.81 -17.41 35.87
N GLY A 1056 -20.14 -17.27 35.99
CA GLY A 1056 -20.84 -15.99 35.86
C GLY A 1056 -21.30 -15.56 34.46
N ILE A 1057 -21.60 -16.51 33.55
CA ILE A 1057 -22.37 -16.23 32.31
C ILE A 1057 -23.35 -17.38 32.06
N GLU A 1058 -24.40 -17.43 32.89
CA GLU A 1058 -25.51 -18.36 32.75
C GLU A 1058 -26.64 -17.77 31.89
N GLU A 1059 -27.40 -18.66 31.25
CA GLU A 1059 -28.71 -18.44 30.61
C GLU A 1059 -28.85 -17.29 29.60
N ALA A 1060 -28.17 -17.45 28.47
CA ALA A 1060 -28.78 -17.21 27.16
C ALA A 1060 -28.47 -18.40 26.23
N ASP A 1061 -29.49 -18.84 25.47
CA ASP A 1061 -29.47 -19.94 24.49
C ASP A 1061 -29.16 -21.36 25.01
N SER A 1062 -30.07 -21.93 25.80
CA SER A 1062 -30.32 -23.39 25.78
C SER A 1062 -31.79 -23.77 25.97
N GLU A 1063 -32.17 -24.85 25.28
CA GLU A 1063 -33.39 -25.67 25.48
C GLU A 1063 -34.75 -25.18 24.91
N LYS A 1064 -35.00 -25.61 23.66
CA LYS A 1064 -36.31 -26.15 23.24
C LYS A 1064 -36.12 -27.42 22.40
N TYR A 1065 -36.00 -28.57 23.07
CA TYR A 1065 -36.55 -29.90 22.68
C TYR A 1065 -35.89 -31.05 23.48
N ASN A 1066 -36.42 -31.39 24.67
CA ASN A 1066 -37.04 -32.70 24.96
C ASN A 1066 -37.21 -32.98 26.47
N GLY A 1067 -38.44 -33.34 26.86
CA GLY A 1067 -38.71 -34.52 27.71
C GLY A 1067 -38.28 -34.54 29.18
N ASP A 1068 -39.25 -34.20 30.04
CA ASP A 1068 -39.66 -34.93 31.26
C ASP A 1068 -38.76 -34.98 32.54
N ASP A 1069 -39.42 -34.63 33.65
CA ASP A 1069 -39.25 -35.05 35.07
C ASP A 1069 -37.94 -34.76 35.85
N GLY A 1070 -38.07 -34.34 37.13
CA GLY A 1070 -36.93 -34.51 38.06
C GLY A 1070 -36.84 -33.81 39.44
N TYR A 1071 -37.76 -32.94 39.88
CA TYR A 1071 -37.94 -32.44 41.27
C TYR A 1071 -36.73 -32.17 42.22
N SER A 1072 -36.73 -30.96 42.81
CA SER A 1072 -36.33 -30.60 44.20
C SER A 1072 -34.85 -30.44 44.62
N GLY A 1073 -34.58 -29.37 45.41
CA GLY A 1073 -33.48 -29.38 46.39
C GLY A 1073 -32.94 -28.05 46.96
N ILE A 1074 -33.74 -27.30 47.75
CA ILE A 1074 -33.32 -26.52 48.97
C ILE A 1074 -32.20 -25.46 48.79
N GLU A 1075 -32.52 -24.15 48.77
CA GLU A 1075 -32.34 -23.17 49.89
C GLU A 1075 -30.85 -22.89 50.28
N ASP A 1076 -30.39 -21.67 50.61
CA ASP A 1076 -30.97 -20.68 51.54
C ASP A 1076 -30.31 -19.26 51.37
N TYR A 1077 -30.94 -18.21 51.92
CA TYR A 1077 -30.56 -16.77 51.97
C TYR A 1077 -30.43 -15.99 50.62
N GLY A 1078 -30.91 -14.73 50.51
CA GLY A 1078 -31.75 -13.95 51.43
C GLY A 1078 -31.61 -12.41 51.29
N MET A 1079 -32.75 -11.71 51.14
CA MET A 1079 -32.91 -10.24 50.93
C MET A 1079 -32.48 -9.71 49.54
N GLY A 1080 -33.24 -8.82 48.87
CA GLY A 1080 -34.59 -8.31 49.16
C GLY A 1080 -34.86 -6.93 48.55
N LEU A 1081 -36.15 -6.62 48.27
CA LEU A 1081 -36.68 -5.40 47.61
C LEU A 1081 -36.39 -5.32 46.09
N GLY A 1082 -37.35 -4.99 45.21
CA GLY A 1082 -38.79 -4.72 45.38
C GLY A 1082 -39.52 -4.64 44.03
N MET A 1083 -40.83 -4.92 44.01
CA MET A 1083 -41.63 -5.12 42.79
C MET A 1083 -42.11 -3.82 42.11
N SER A 1084 -42.26 -3.87 40.78
CA SER A 1084 -43.47 -3.35 40.10
C SER A 1084 -43.61 -3.94 38.69
N ASP A 1085 -44.62 -4.80 38.48
CA ASP A 1085 -45.14 -5.10 37.15
C ASP A 1085 -45.83 -3.87 36.54
N ASP A 1086 -45.80 -3.69 35.22
CA ASP A 1086 -47.02 -3.36 34.46
C ASP A 1086 -46.86 -3.40 32.91
N PHE A 1087 -48.00 -3.39 32.21
CA PHE A 1087 -48.19 -3.21 30.74
C PHE A 1087 -47.67 -4.27 29.75
N PHE A 1088 -48.43 -5.37 29.68
CA PHE A 1088 -48.48 -6.26 28.51
C PHE A 1088 -49.41 -5.72 27.40
N GLY A 1089 -48.96 -5.80 26.14
CA GLY A 1089 -49.79 -6.12 24.97
C GLY A 1089 -50.43 -4.99 24.13
N VAL A 1090 -50.38 -5.15 22.80
CA VAL A 1090 -51.56 -5.34 21.91
C VAL A 1090 -51.10 -5.68 20.46
N MET A 1091 -51.98 -6.40 19.75
CA MET A 1091 -51.95 -6.90 18.34
C MET A 1091 -51.35 -5.95 17.27
N GLY A 1092 -50.92 -6.41 16.08
CA GLY A 1092 -50.90 -7.77 15.50
C GLY A 1092 -51.43 -7.84 14.05
N THR A 1093 -50.84 -8.73 13.22
CA THR A 1093 -51.19 -9.11 11.82
C THR A 1093 -50.90 -8.11 10.68
N GLY A 1094 -50.53 -8.63 9.49
CA GLY A 1094 -50.29 -7.87 8.25
C GLY A 1094 -49.35 -8.59 7.25
N PHE A 1095 -49.88 -9.47 6.40
CA PHE A 1095 -49.12 -10.19 5.35
C PHE A 1095 -48.90 -9.33 4.08
N GLY A 1096 -47.82 -9.58 3.32
CA GLY A 1096 -47.80 -9.26 1.88
C GLY A 1096 -46.43 -9.14 1.19
N LEU A 1097 -45.92 -10.27 0.66
CA LEU A 1097 -44.77 -10.43 -0.26
C LEU A 1097 -43.37 -10.04 0.25
#